data_AF-A0AA39RF38-F1
#
_entry.id   AF-A0AA39RF38-F1
#
_cell.length_a   1.000
_cell.length_b   1.000
_cell.length_c   1.000
_cell.angle_alpha   90.00
_cell.angle_beta   90.00
_cell.angle_gamma   90.00
#
_symmetry.space_group_name_H-M   'P 1'
#
loop_
_entity.id
_entity.type
_entity.pdbx_description
1 polymer ?
#
loop_
_entity_poly.entity_id
_entity_poly.type
_entity_poly.pdbx_seq_one_letter_code
_entity_poly.pdbx_strand_id
1 'polypeptide(L)'
;MLHHKPAFLGFLFFCLSIVICSADPGRECSKNNHFVGLEYEFFMVQHQLRGFFSVIDDCSFRVSEFDMLSGSDVHWWGAIAPDFGNLTRGFVISDQSLNQTYKNASFTVRLLNNVTWDQIHILAVWDKPTASDFGHVVLNESSLDSGITLSPVMSPSPTTDSGEVKNRVVTVPTMFDNCKVLSDGYRVRWSLNIDDNLIEIGLEAATATQNYMAFGWANSNASSGYMLGGDVAVTGFSEEAIPFVDDFFITKYSECTINKDGSASGVCPDTIFEGNDPVGLVNNTKLVYGHRKDGVSFIRYQRPLESPDEKYDLQVNHTENMTVIWALGLMRPPDALRPYYLPQNHGEPRSVTYGHLVINVSEPVNDCLGPLDAEDKEDQDLIIADASAPLVVVTGQALHYPNPPNPSKVFYINKKEAPVLRVERGVPVKFSIQAGHDVALYITSDLLGGNATLRNMTESIYAGGPEAEGVQASPTELVWAPDRNTPDQVYYQSVFQQKMGWRIQVVDGGLSDMYNNSVVLDDQQVTFFWTLSKDKDSISIAARGEKKSGYLAIGFGSAMVNSYAYVGWIDDVGKGHVNTYWIDGKDALNVHPTTENLTYVRCKSESGIITLEFTRLLKPLCSHSDKLECKNIIDPTTPLKVIWAMGTSWADQGLSERNMHFVKSQRPVLVLLMRGSAEAEQDLRPVLAVHGFMMFLAWGILLPGGILSARYLKHVKGDGWYQLHVYLQYSGLAIILLAVLFAVAELRGFYVTSLHVKFGIIALLLACIQPINAFLRPNKPINGEVISSRRLIWEYSHFITGRCAIVAGIAALFSGMKHLGERYGGENVQGLNWALILWFSFGALVVMYLEFREKQRRRERIFGRSNWVLGNLEEDDSMDLLSPSRDALEEKGLQQNGRMEVQLEPLNR
;
A
#
# COMPACT_ATOMS: atom_id res chain seq x y z
N MET A 1 -1.15 58.65 -46.10
CA MET A 1 -2.15 57.76 -46.74
C MET A 1 -2.92 57.10 -45.62
N LEU A 2 -4.08 57.65 -45.28
CA LEU A 2 -5.41 57.21 -45.74
C LEU A 2 -6.05 56.25 -44.73
N HIS A 3 -7.08 56.79 -44.06
CA HIS A 3 -8.26 56.16 -43.46
C HIS A 3 -8.12 54.90 -42.58
N HIS A 4 -8.48 55.05 -41.30
CA HIS A 4 -9.70 54.39 -40.80
C HIS A 4 -10.33 55.14 -39.61
N LYS A 5 -11.64 55.36 -39.73
CA LYS A 5 -12.59 55.86 -38.72
C LYS A 5 -12.95 54.75 -37.71
N PRO A 6 -13.50 55.11 -36.53
CA PRO A 6 -13.65 54.22 -35.39
C PRO A 6 -14.93 53.37 -35.47
N ALA A 7 -14.81 52.09 -35.13
CA ALA A 7 -15.94 51.17 -34.94
C ALA A 7 -16.13 50.86 -33.43
N PHE A 8 -16.29 51.91 -32.62
CA PHE A 8 -16.49 51.77 -31.16
C PHE A 8 -17.92 52.08 -30.70
N LEU A 9 -18.85 52.35 -31.63
CA LEU A 9 -20.25 52.66 -31.30
C LEU A 9 -21.25 51.53 -31.62
N GLY A 10 -20.82 50.47 -32.32
CA GLY A 10 -21.66 49.31 -32.65
C GLY A 10 -21.66 48.20 -31.58
N PHE A 11 -20.65 48.19 -30.70
CA PHE A 11 -20.49 47.13 -29.70
C PHE A 11 -21.33 47.39 -28.42
N LEU A 12 -21.63 48.66 -28.11
CA LEU A 12 -22.48 49.00 -26.96
C LEU A 12 -23.99 48.73 -27.22
N PHE A 13 -24.44 48.74 -28.46
CA PHE A 13 -25.85 48.40 -28.79
C PHE A 13 -26.11 46.89 -28.86
N PHE A 14 -25.08 46.09 -29.15
CA PHE A 14 -25.21 44.62 -29.14
C PHE A 14 -25.20 44.04 -27.72
N CYS A 15 -24.49 44.67 -26.78
CA CYS A 15 -24.48 44.27 -25.37
C CYS A 15 -25.72 44.73 -24.58
N LEU A 16 -26.44 45.78 -25.01
CA LEU A 16 -27.73 46.15 -24.40
C LEU A 16 -28.93 45.33 -24.94
N SER A 17 -28.73 44.56 -26.01
CA SER A 17 -29.79 43.73 -26.62
C SER A 17 -29.83 42.29 -26.05
N ILE A 18 -28.90 41.92 -25.18
CA ILE A 18 -28.79 40.58 -24.56
C ILE A 18 -29.18 40.61 -23.06
N VAL A 19 -29.61 41.77 -22.55
CA VAL A 19 -30.23 41.93 -21.20
C VAL A 19 -31.75 42.12 -21.32
N ILE A 20 -32.35 41.52 -22.34
CA ILE A 20 -33.75 41.13 -22.28
C ILE A 20 -33.69 39.61 -22.13
N CYS A 21 -33.47 39.16 -20.89
CA CYS A 21 -33.98 37.85 -20.50
C CYS A 21 -35.42 37.82 -20.98
N SER A 22 -35.73 36.89 -21.86
CA SER A 22 -37.09 36.46 -22.11
C SER A 22 -37.69 36.08 -20.76
N ALA A 23 -38.32 37.03 -20.08
CA ALA A 23 -39.35 36.74 -19.12
C ALA A 23 -40.46 36.12 -19.98
N ASP A 24 -40.43 34.79 -20.05
CA ASP A 24 -41.52 34.00 -20.58
C ASP A 24 -42.81 34.58 -19.96
N PRO A 25 -43.79 35.04 -20.76
CA PRO A 25 -44.98 35.68 -20.22
C PRO A 25 -45.61 34.69 -19.25
N GLY A 26 -45.57 35.04 -17.96
CA GLY A 26 -46.01 34.16 -16.89
C GLY A 26 -47.41 33.67 -17.22
N ARG A 27 -47.55 32.36 -17.44
CA ARG A 27 -48.83 31.67 -17.43
C ARG A 27 -49.63 32.21 -16.24
N GLU A 28 -50.80 32.79 -16.49
CA GLU A 28 -51.73 33.14 -15.42
C GLU A 28 -52.13 31.84 -14.73
N CYS A 29 -51.54 31.60 -13.56
CA CYS A 29 -51.81 30.43 -12.76
C CYS A 29 -53.07 30.69 -11.96
N SER A 30 -54.08 29.85 -12.17
CA SER A 30 -55.32 29.90 -11.41
C SER A 30 -55.06 29.58 -9.94
N LYS A 31 -56.00 29.99 -9.07
CA LYS A 31 -56.01 29.66 -7.64
C LYS A 31 -57.21 28.78 -7.32
N ASN A 32 -57.43 27.77 -8.14
CA ASN A 32 -58.64 26.94 -8.06
C ASN A 32 -58.42 25.68 -7.22
N ASN A 33 -57.17 25.31 -6.93
CA ASN A 33 -56.88 24.15 -6.12
C ASN A 33 -57.18 24.37 -4.63
N HIS A 34 -57.68 23.32 -3.96
CA HIS A 34 -58.09 23.35 -2.56
C HIS A 34 -56.92 23.47 -1.57
N PHE A 35 -55.68 23.19 -1.99
CA PHE A 35 -54.50 23.35 -1.15
C PHE A 35 -54.01 24.81 -1.06
N VAL A 36 -54.51 25.72 -1.90
CA VAL A 36 -54.05 27.12 -1.95
C VAL A 36 -54.31 27.83 -0.63
N GLY A 37 -53.26 28.39 -0.04
CA GLY A 37 -53.30 29.10 1.24
C GLY A 37 -53.19 28.21 2.47
N LEU A 38 -53.11 26.88 2.32
CA LEU A 38 -52.75 25.98 3.41
C LEU A 38 -51.24 25.99 3.63
N GLU A 39 -50.84 25.93 4.90
CA GLU A 39 -49.46 25.84 5.35
C GLU A 39 -49.22 24.52 6.07
N TYR A 40 -48.08 23.90 5.81
CA TYR A 40 -47.66 22.61 6.33
C TYR A 40 -46.21 22.70 6.82
N GLU A 41 -45.85 21.91 7.82
CA GLU A 41 -44.47 21.75 8.28
C GLU A 41 -43.82 20.52 7.64
N PHE A 42 -42.53 20.62 7.30
CA PHE A 42 -41.79 19.47 6.81
C PHE A 42 -41.55 18.43 7.91
N PHE A 43 -41.80 17.17 7.58
CA PHE A 43 -41.35 16.04 8.37
C PHE A 43 -39.85 15.81 8.13
N MET A 44 -39.05 15.91 9.19
CA MET A 44 -37.61 15.67 9.13
C MET A 44 -37.31 14.17 9.03
N VAL A 45 -36.56 13.78 8.00
CA VAL A 45 -36.11 12.40 7.81
C VAL A 45 -34.58 12.30 7.92
N GLN A 46 -33.85 13.16 7.20
CA GLN A 46 -32.39 13.31 7.22
C GLN A 46 -31.98 14.76 6.91
N HIS A 47 -30.66 15.02 6.92
CA HIS A 47 -30.06 16.31 6.58
C HIS A 47 -30.58 17.49 7.41
N GLN A 48 -31.08 17.20 8.62
CA GLN A 48 -31.67 18.18 9.53
C GLN A 48 -32.68 19.12 8.85
N LEU A 49 -33.47 18.59 7.91
CA LEU A 49 -34.42 19.38 7.14
C LEU A 49 -35.57 19.92 8.00
N ARG A 50 -35.78 21.25 7.97
CA ARG A 50 -36.91 21.94 8.62
C ARG A 50 -37.45 23.07 7.75
N GLY A 51 -38.68 23.48 8.04
CA GLY A 51 -39.29 24.68 7.47
C GLY A 51 -40.79 24.50 7.24
N PHE A 52 -41.36 25.52 6.61
CA PHE A 52 -42.77 25.58 6.26
C PHE A 52 -42.97 25.54 4.74
N PHE A 53 -44.05 24.91 4.33
CA PHE A 53 -44.48 24.76 2.95
C PHE A 53 -45.89 25.33 2.83
N SER A 54 -46.13 26.23 1.87
CA SER A 54 -47.46 26.74 1.56
C SER A 54 -47.72 26.86 0.06
N VAL A 55 -48.91 26.45 -0.38
CA VAL A 55 -49.28 26.51 -1.80
C VAL A 55 -49.80 27.92 -2.12
N ILE A 56 -49.21 28.58 -3.14
CA ILE A 56 -49.56 29.96 -3.53
C ILE A 56 -50.66 29.96 -4.60
N ASP A 57 -50.50 29.10 -5.61
CA ASP A 57 -51.39 28.95 -6.76
C ASP A 57 -51.20 27.57 -7.41
N ASP A 58 -51.93 27.31 -8.51
CA ASP A 58 -51.93 26.01 -9.18
C ASP A 58 -50.58 25.65 -9.86
N CYS A 59 -49.59 26.56 -9.85
CA CYS A 59 -48.29 26.37 -10.49
C CYS A 59 -47.09 26.59 -9.54
N SER A 60 -47.31 27.04 -8.30
CA SER A 60 -46.21 27.46 -7.44
C SER A 60 -46.51 27.30 -5.95
N PHE A 61 -45.44 27.12 -5.19
CA PHE A 61 -45.48 27.02 -3.73
C PHE A 61 -44.36 27.86 -3.11
N ARG A 62 -44.57 28.27 -1.87
CA ARG A 62 -43.61 28.97 -1.05
C ARG A 62 -43.00 28.00 -0.05
N VAL A 63 -41.71 28.15 0.16
CA VAL A 63 -40.99 27.56 1.28
C VAL A 63 -40.48 28.69 2.16
N SER A 64 -40.71 28.60 3.46
CA SER A 64 -40.25 29.58 4.45
C SER A 64 -39.51 28.90 5.59
N GLU A 65 -38.60 29.64 6.22
CA GLU A 65 -37.75 29.15 7.32
C GLU A 65 -37.04 27.83 7.02
N PHE A 66 -36.57 27.70 5.77
CA PHE A 66 -35.99 26.47 5.27
C PHE A 66 -34.56 26.29 5.73
N ASP A 67 -34.34 25.21 6.48
CA ASP A 67 -33.05 24.73 6.96
C ASP A 67 -32.79 23.34 6.39
N MET A 68 -31.59 23.11 5.84
CA MET A 68 -31.22 21.82 5.28
C MET A 68 -29.70 21.75 5.04
N LEU A 69 -29.07 20.63 5.39
CA LEU A 69 -27.68 20.35 5.00
C LEU A 69 -27.58 19.98 3.52
N SER A 70 -26.52 20.39 2.83
CA SER A 70 -26.32 20.08 1.41
C SER A 70 -26.32 18.58 1.12
N GLY A 71 -26.98 18.17 0.02
CA GLY A 71 -26.86 16.83 -0.57
C GLY A 71 -26.08 16.83 -1.89
N SER A 72 -26.10 15.71 -2.62
CA SER A 72 -25.33 15.54 -3.85
C SER A 72 -26.09 16.05 -5.08
N ASP A 73 -27.29 15.51 -5.31
CA ASP A 73 -28.19 15.92 -6.39
C ASP A 73 -29.63 15.86 -5.91
N VAL A 74 -30.02 16.94 -5.25
CA VAL A 74 -31.25 17.07 -4.47
C VAL A 74 -32.30 17.85 -5.25
N HIS A 75 -33.50 17.30 -5.31
CA HIS A 75 -34.62 17.85 -6.06
C HIS A 75 -35.92 17.85 -5.26
N TRP A 76 -36.83 18.74 -5.66
CA TRP A 76 -38.24 18.65 -5.29
C TRP A 76 -38.88 17.45 -5.97
N TRP A 77 -39.52 16.60 -5.17
CA TRP A 77 -39.98 15.29 -5.59
C TRP A 77 -41.45 15.06 -5.23
N GLY A 78 -42.23 14.62 -6.20
CA GLY A 78 -43.66 14.32 -6.03
C GLY A 78 -43.89 12.81 -5.97
N ALA A 79 -44.69 12.37 -4.99
CA ALA A 79 -45.12 10.99 -4.85
C ALA A 79 -46.59 10.89 -4.40
N ILE A 80 -47.16 9.68 -4.53
CA ILE A 80 -48.57 9.40 -4.21
C ILE A 80 -48.74 9.00 -2.73
N ALA A 81 -47.71 8.42 -2.12
CA ALA A 81 -47.71 8.01 -0.72
C ALA A 81 -46.29 7.96 -0.15
N PRO A 82 -46.13 8.02 1.18
CA PRO A 82 -44.82 8.16 1.83
C PRO A 82 -44.09 6.82 2.03
N ASP A 83 -44.61 5.72 1.49
CA ASP A 83 -43.92 4.42 1.56
C ASP A 83 -42.79 4.31 0.53
N PHE A 84 -41.86 3.39 0.82
CA PHE A 84 -40.68 3.12 0.00
C PHE A 84 -40.99 2.94 -1.49
N GLY A 85 -42.03 2.15 -1.84
CA GLY A 85 -42.34 1.83 -3.23
C GLY A 85 -42.92 3.01 -4.01
N ASN A 86 -43.63 3.93 -3.34
CA ASN A 86 -44.18 5.12 -3.99
C ASN A 86 -43.17 6.27 -4.05
N LEU A 87 -42.37 6.49 -3.01
CA LEU A 87 -41.31 7.50 -3.02
C LEU A 87 -40.25 7.18 -4.09
N THR A 88 -39.80 5.94 -4.21
CA THR A 88 -38.82 5.54 -5.24
C THR A 88 -39.35 5.62 -6.67
N ARG A 89 -40.68 5.63 -6.87
CA ARG A 89 -41.34 5.79 -8.18
C ARG A 89 -41.87 7.20 -8.44
N GLY A 90 -41.55 8.15 -7.57
CA GLY A 90 -41.97 9.53 -7.75
C GLY A 90 -41.26 10.22 -8.93
N PHE A 91 -41.41 11.53 -9.00
CA PHE A 91 -40.91 12.32 -10.12
C PHE A 91 -40.47 13.72 -9.68
N VAL A 92 -39.57 14.33 -10.44
CA VAL A 92 -39.14 15.71 -10.21
C VAL A 92 -40.28 16.67 -10.54
N ILE A 93 -40.59 17.60 -9.63
CA ILE A 93 -41.69 18.54 -9.80
C ILE A 93 -41.25 19.96 -10.20
N SER A 94 -39.95 20.27 -10.05
CA SER A 94 -39.39 21.59 -10.36
C SER A 94 -37.95 21.48 -10.91
N ASP A 95 -37.57 22.41 -11.78
CA ASP A 95 -36.19 22.55 -12.29
C ASP A 95 -35.21 23.09 -11.23
N GLN A 96 -35.72 23.65 -10.13
CA GLN A 96 -34.88 24.18 -9.06
C GLN A 96 -34.25 23.04 -8.24
N SER A 97 -32.93 22.94 -8.25
CA SER A 97 -32.17 22.01 -7.39
C SER A 97 -31.84 22.60 -6.02
N LEU A 98 -31.55 21.72 -5.05
CA LEU A 98 -31.31 22.05 -3.65
C LEU A 98 -29.92 21.59 -3.16
N ASN A 99 -28.87 21.79 -3.95
CA ASN A 99 -27.53 21.21 -3.72
C ASN A 99 -26.65 22.02 -2.75
N GLN A 100 -27.22 22.94 -1.96
CA GLN A 100 -26.49 23.80 -1.04
C GLN A 100 -27.07 23.71 0.38
N THR A 101 -26.31 24.15 1.38
CA THR A 101 -26.84 24.27 2.75
C THR A 101 -27.73 25.50 2.84
N TYR A 102 -28.96 25.32 3.31
CA TYR A 102 -29.92 26.40 3.55
C TYR A 102 -29.95 26.75 5.04
N LYS A 103 -30.00 28.05 5.32
CA LYS A 103 -30.05 28.61 6.69
C LYS A 103 -31.13 29.69 6.74
N ASN A 104 -32.29 29.34 7.29
CA ASN A 104 -33.49 30.16 7.41
C ASN A 104 -33.87 30.83 6.08
N ALA A 105 -33.85 30.04 5.00
CA ALA A 105 -34.11 30.56 3.66
C ALA A 105 -35.61 30.61 3.37
N SER A 106 -36.05 31.62 2.60
CA SER A 106 -37.43 31.72 2.13
C SER A 106 -37.46 32.03 0.64
N PHE A 107 -38.15 31.21 -0.15
CA PHE A 107 -38.21 31.36 -1.60
C PHE A 107 -39.48 30.71 -2.17
N THR A 108 -39.80 31.06 -3.42
CA THR A 108 -40.93 30.51 -4.16
C THR A 108 -40.41 29.57 -5.24
N VAL A 109 -41.00 28.38 -5.31
CA VAL A 109 -40.67 27.33 -6.27
C VAL A 109 -41.80 27.20 -7.27
N ARG A 110 -41.44 27.10 -8.55
CA ARG A 110 -42.39 26.93 -9.65
C ARG A 110 -42.40 25.48 -10.12
N LEU A 111 -43.59 24.93 -10.34
CA LEU A 111 -43.81 23.59 -10.88
C LEU A 111 -43.48 23.53 -12.37
N LEU A 112 -43.10 22.34 -12.83
CA LEU A 112 -42.95 22.01 -14.25
C LEU A 112 -44.31 22.07 -14.98
N ASN A 113 -44.27 22.37 -16.27
CA ASN A 113 -45.47 22.61 -17.08
C ASN A 113 -46.46 21.43 -17.16
N ASN A 114 -45.99 20.20 -16.95
CA ASN A 114 -46.74 18.96 -17.01
C ASN A 114 -47.16 18.42 -15.63
N VAL A 115 -46.86 19.14 -14.56
CA VAL A 115 -47.12 18.72 -13.18
C VAL A 115 -48.31 19.51 -12.62
N THR A 116 -49.23 18.82 -11.95
CA THR A 116 -50.37 19.41 -11.26
C THR A 116 -50.44 18.91 -9.82
N TRP A 117 -51.03 19.71 -8.92
CA TRP A 117 -51.16 19.35 -7.50
C TRP A 117 -51.94 18.05 -7.25
N ASP A 118 -52.89 17.69 -8.13
CA ASP A 118 -53.64 16.42 -8.01
C ASP A 118 -52.75 15.16 -8.17
N GLN A 119 -51.53 15.32 -8.70
CA GLN A 119 -50.56 14.23 -8.84
C GLN A 119 -49.60 14.13 -7.64
N ILE A 120 -49.60 15.14 -6.76
CA ILE A 120 -48.66 15.29 -5.66
C ILE A 120 -49.44 15.17 -4.36
N HIS A 121 -49.39 14.00 -3.74
CA HIS A 121 -49.93 13.80 -2.39
C HIS A 121 -48.83 13.94 -1.34
N ILE A 122 -47.60 13.58 -1.71
CA ILE A 122 -46.39 13.75 -0.94
C ILE A 122 -45.43 14.63 -1.73
N LEU A 123 -44.96 15.69 -1.09
CA LEU A 123 -43.88 16.53 -1.61
C LEU A 123 -42.64 16.29 -0.75
N ALA A 124 -41.62 15.69 -1.33
CA ALA A 124 -40.38 15.31 -0.67
C ALA A 124 -39.19 16.11 -1.21
N VAL A 125 -38.16 16.23 -0.38
CA VAL A 125 -36.83 16.69 -0.78
C VAL A 125 -35.95 15.45 -0.94
N TRP A 126 -35.56 15.16 -2.17
CA TRP A 126 -35.06 13.85 -2.56
C TRP A 126 -33.67 13.93 -3.20
N ASP A 127 -32.73 13.12 -2.70
CA ASP A 127 -31.41 12.92 -3.31
C ASP A 127 -31.45 11.75 -4.28
N LYS A 128 -31.25 12.03 -5.57
CA LYS A 128 -31.33 11.01 -6.63
C LYS A 128 -30.24 9.93 -6.55
N PRO A 129 -28.94 10.26 -6.34
CA PRO A 129 -27.87 9.28 -6.32
C PRO A 129 -28.04 8.22 -5.23
N THR A 130 -28.52 8.62 -4.06
CA THR A 130 -28.72 7.73 -2.92
C THR A 130 -30.15 7.25 -2.75
N ALA A 131 -31.07 7.70 -3.62
CA ALA A 131 -32.51 7.47 -3.52
C ALA A 131 -33.02 7.73 -2.09
N SER A 132 -32.57 8.85 -1.51
CA SER A 132 -32.80 9.21 -0.11
C SER A 132 -33.86 10.31 0.01
N ASP A 133 -34.73 10.17 1.01
CA ASP A 133 -35.66 11.22 1.43
C ASP A 133 -35.06 12.02 2.59
N PHE A 134 -34.85 13.32 2.39
CA PHE A 134 -34.39 14.22 3.45
C PHE A 134 -35.55 14.69 4.32
N GLY A 135 -36.75 14.73 3.76
CA GLY A 135 -37.94 15.16 4.47
C GLY A 135 -39.07 15.47 3.51
N HIS A 136 -40.29 15.39 4.01
CA HIS A 136 -41.48 15.50 3.16
C HIS A 136 -42.67 16.14 3.86
N VAL A 137 -43.63 16.58 3.06
CA VAL A 137 -44.93 17.07 3.48
C VAL A 137 -46.01 16.13 2.94
N VAL A 138 -46.99 15.83 3.79
CA VAL A 138 -48.17 15.05 3.43
C VAL A 138 -49.34 16.00 3.17
N LEU A 139 -49.77 16.10 1.92
CA LEU A 139 -50.90 16.93 1.50
C LEU A 139 -52.19 16.09 1.63
N ASN A 140 -52.86 16.15 2.80
CA ASN A 140 -54.11 15.44 3.04
C ASN A 140 -55.18 16.37 3.63
N GLU A 141 -56.45 16.17 3.26
CA GLU A 141 -57.59 17.02 3.66
C GLU A 141 -57.97 16.91 5.15
N SER A 142 -57.41 15.95 5.89
CA SER A 142 -57.95 15.49 7.18
C SER A 142 -57.14 15.89 8.42
N SER A 143 -56.23 16.87 8.33
CA SER A 143 -55.46 17.34 9.49
C SER A 143 -56.23 18.28 10.45
N LEU A 144 -57.47 18.67 10.15
CA LEU A 144 -58.18 19.68 10.95
C LEU A 144 -59.12 19.16 12.05
N ASP A 145 -59.37 17.86 12.21
CA ASP A 145 -60.29 17.43 13.27
C ASP A 145 -60.15 15.96 13.65
N SER A 146 -59.80 15.65 14.92
CA SER A 146 -59.76 14.34 15.61
C SER A 146 -58.37 13.71 15.85
N GLY A 147 -57.84 13.80 17.07
CA GLY A 147 -56.76 12.92 17.53
C GLY A 147 -57.25 11.48 17.68
N ILE A 148 -56.43 10.48 17.32
CA ILE A 148 -56.36 9.11 17.89
C ILE A 148 -54.92 8.59 17.73
N THR A 149 -54.49 7.91 18.80
CA THR A 149 -53.27 7.18 19.11
C THR A 149 -52.95 5.94 18.25
N LEU A 150 -51.65 5.73 17.97
CA LEU A 150 -51.02 4.43 17.70
C LEU A 150 -49.68 4.37 18.47
N SER A 151 -49.58 3.50 19.47
CA SER A 151 -48.33 2.98 20.04
C SER A 151 -48.66 1.61 20.68
N PRO A 152 -47.70 0.69 20.89
CA PRO A 152 -46.69 0.97 21.90
C PRO A 152 -45.27 0.52 21.52
N VAL A 153 -44.33 1.47 21.65
CA VAL A 153 -43.22 1.19 22.57
C VAL A 153 -43.86 1.02 23.95
N MET A 154 -43.85 -0.20 24.49
CA MET A 154 -44.52 -0.54 25.74
C MET A 154 -43.52 -0.61 26.88
N SER A 155 -43.75 0.19 27.91
CA SER A 155 -43.47 -0.14 29.31
C SER A 155 -44.83 -0.33 30.04
N PRO A 156 -44.94 -1.10 31.14
CA PRO A 156 -46.20 -1.79 31.50
C PRO A 156 -47.15 -1.15 32.54
N SER A 157 -48.48 -1.32 32.30
CA SER A 157 -49.62 -1.68 33.22
C SER A 157 -50.28 -0.66 34.20
N PRO A 158 -51.55 -0.86 34.70
CA PRO A 158 -52.72 -1.68 34.25
C PRO A 158 -54.13 -0.97 34.21
N THR A 159 -55.14 -1.68 33.64
CA THR A 159 -56.64 -1.65 33.81
C THR A 159 -57.58 -1.07 32.72
N THR A 160 -58.37 -2.00 32.15
CA THR A 160 -59.73 -2.02 31.52
C THR A 160 -60.52 -0.73 31.20
N ASP A 161 -60.89 -0.50 29.91
CA ASP A 161 -62.26 -0.64 29.35
C ASP A 161 -62.29 -0.42 27.81
N SER A 162 -63.34 -0.87 27.12
CA SER A 162 -63.45 -1.10 25.65
C SER A 162 -64.02 0.06 24.79
N GLY A 163 -63.47 0.33 23.59
CA GLY A 163 -64.12 1.11 22.51
C GLY A 163 -63.23 1.58 21.32
N GLU A 164 -63.60 1.17 20.09
CA GLU A 164 -63.24 1.60 18.70
C GLU A 164 -61.87 2.25 18.32
N VAL A 165 -61.17 1.62 17.36
CA VAL A 165 -59.88 2.03 16.76
C VAL A 165 -60.08 2.78 15.43
N LYS A 166 -59.65 4.05 15.34
CA LYS A 166 -59.38 4.75 14.06
C LYS A 166 -57.91 5.20 14.02
N ASN A 167 -57.13 4.66 13.09
CA ASN A 167 -55.72 5.01 12.87
C ASN A 167 -55.54 6.45 12.36
N ARG A 168 -54.88 7.31 13.13
CA ARG A 168 -54.23 8.55 12.64
C ARG A 168 -52.78 8.60 13.14
N VAL A 169 -51.86 8.91 12.22
CA VAL A 169 -50.45 9.21 12.53
C VAL A 169 -50.41 10.69 12.93
N VAL A 170 -50.17 10.99 14.21
CA VAL A 170 -49.99 12.36 14.71
C VAL A 170 -48.50 12.58 14.90
N THR A 171 -47.88 13.36 14.00
CA THR A 171 -46.47 13.76 14.07
C THR A 171 -46.36 15.10 14.79
N VAL A 172 -45.43 15.19 15.76
CA VAL A 172 -45.19 16.41 16.54
C VAL A 172 -44.15 17.28 15.81
N PRO A 173 -44.45 18.56 15.53
CA PRO A 173 -43.51 19.57 15.03
C PRO A 173 -42.14 19.57 15.70
N THR A 174 -41.08 19.90 14.96
CA THR A 174 -39.74 20.13 15.53
C THR A 174 -39.39 21.61 15.63
N MET A 175 -40.26 22.46 15.10
CA MET A 175 -40.17 23.92 15.19
C MET A 175 -40.75 24.44 16.51
N PHE A 176 -40.17 25.54 17.01
CA PHE A 176 -40.59 26.27 18.20
C PHE A 176 -40.52 27.76 17.91
N ASP A 177 -41.21 28.55 18.73
CA ASP A 177 -41.27 30.01 18.58
C ASP A 177 -39.92 30.68 18.89
N ASN A 178 -39.18 30.12 19.86
CA ASN A 178 -37.92 30.68 20.34
C ASN A 178 -36.77 29.69 20.27
N CYS A 179 -35.56 30.20 20.09
CA CYS A 179 -34.34 29.42 20.16
C CYS A 179 -33.11 30.24 20.58
N LYS A 180 -32.27 29.63 21.42
CA LYS A 180 -30.99 30.18 21.88
C LYS A 180 -29.86 29.17 21.71
N VAL A 181 -28.73 29.65 21.19
CA VAL A 181 -27.49 28.86 21.10
C VAL A 181 -26.80 28.85 22.47
N LEU A 182 -26.54 27.66 23.00
CA LEU A 182 -25.85 27.45 24.28
C LEU A 182 -24.34 27.30 24.05
N SER A 183 -23.97 26.50 23.05
CA SER A 183 -22.62 26.32 22.51
C SER A 183 -22.71 25.99 21.00
N ASP A 184 -21.58 25.92 20.30
CA ASP A 184 -21.54 25.68 18.85
C ASP A 184 -22.36 24.44 18.41
N GLY A 185 -22.40 23.41 19.26
CA GLY A 185 -23.12 22.16 19.02
C GLY A 185 -24.33 21.90 19.92
N TYR A 186 -24.77 22.88 20.73
CA TYR A 186 -25.90 22.70 21.66
C TYR A 186 -26.82 23.91 21.70
N ARG A 187 -28.11 23.68 21.53
CA ARG A 187 -29.14 24.72 21.45
C ARG A 187 -30.36 24.33 22.27
N VAL A 188 -31.04 25.34 22.78
CA VAL A 188 -32.35 25.20 23.44
C VAL A 188 -33.40 25.92 22.62
N ARG A 189 -34.53 25.26 22.42
CA ARG A 189 -35.74 25.77 21.77
C ARG A 189 -36.87 25.77 22.76
N TRP A 190 -37.76 26.75 22.70
CA TRP A 190 -38.95 26.74 23.56
C TRP A 190 -40.15 27.46 22.97
N SER A 191 -41.33 27.01 23.38
CA SER A 191 -42.62 27.63 23.13
C SER A 191 -43.38 27.75 24.45
N LEU A 192 -44.06 28.88 24.62
CA LEU A 192 -44.79 29.19 25.84
C LEU A 192 -46.28 29.02 25.62
N ASN A 193 -46.93 28.28 26.51
CA ASN A 193 -48.38 28.22 26.60
C ASN A 193 -48.81 28.69 27.99
N ILE A 194 -49.06 30.00 28.08
CA ILE A 194 -49.36 30.69 29.34
C ILE A 194 -50.72 30.24 29.89
N ASP A 195 -51.71 30.02 29.01
CA ASP A 195 -53.08 29.66 29.41
C ASP A 195 -53.12 28.28 30.09
N ASP A 196 -52.26 27.35 29.65
CA ASP A 196 -52.15 26.01 30.23
C ASP A 196 -51.06 25.89 31.32
N ASN A 197 -50.42 26.99 31.73
CA ASN A 197 -49.29 27.00 32.68
C ASN A 197 -48.12 26.10 32.26
N LEU A 198 -47.79 26.05 30.96
CA LEU A 198 -46.80 25.12 30.40
C LEU A 198 -45.71 25.83 29.59
N ILE A 199 -44.48 25.34 29.74
CA ILE A 199 -43.36 25.59 28.85
C ILE A 199 -42.98 24.29 28.14
N GLU A 200 -42.86 24.37 26.81
CA GLU A 200 -42.33 23.28 26.01
C GLU A 200 -40.89 23.58 25.65
N ILE A 201 -40.00 22.62 25.87
CA ILE A 201 -38.56 22.80 25.66
C ILE A 201 -38.05 21.69 24.74
N GLY A 202 -37.30 22.10 23.72
CA GLY A 202 -36.55 21.24 22.83
C GLY A 202 -35.06 21.41 23.06
N LEU A 203 -34.39 20.34 23.49
CA LEU A 203 -32.93 20.29 23.57
C LEU A 203 -32.38 19.65 22.32
N GLU A 204 -31.48 20.37 21.64
CA GLU A 204 -30.94 19.99 20.34
C GLU A 204 -29.41 20.04 20.36
N ALA A 205 -28.74 18.89 20.27
CA ALA A 205 -27.27 18.82 20.34
C ALA A 205 -26.63 17.88 19.32
N ALA A 206 -25.55 18.32 18.69
CA ALA A 206 -24.62 17.50 17.93
C ALA A 206 -23.67 16.76 18.89
N THR A 207 -24.13 15.64 19.43
CA THR A 207 -23.47 14.88 20.50
C THR A 207 -23.66 13.38 20.30
N ALA A 208 -22.83 12.53 20.89
CA ALA A 208 -22.99 11.07 20.82
C ALA A 208 -24.20 10.57 21.63
N THR A 209 -24.78 9.42 21.25
CA THR A 209 -25.95 8.80 21.93
C THR A 209 -25.74 8.54 23.43
N GLN A 210 -24.49 8.33 23.85
CA GLN A 210 -24.13 8.05 25.24
C GLN A 210 -24.11 9.30 26.13
N ASN A 211 -24.25 10.49 25.54
CA ASN A 211 -24.21 11.74 26.28
C ASN A 211 -25.61 12.18 26.68
N TYR A 212 -25.73 12.74 27.89
CA TYR A 212 -26.92 13.45 28.33
C TYR A 212 -26.90 14.91 27.86
N MET A 213 -28.10 15.49 27.76
CA MET A 213 -28.31 16.92 27.57
C MET A 213 -29.14 17.43 28.74
N ALA A 214 -28.59 18.36 29.52
CA ALA A 214 -29.23 18.93 30.68
C ALA A 214 -29.46 20.42 30.49
N PHE A 215 -30.65 20.88 30.88
CA PHE A 215 -31.02 22.28 30.87
C PHE A 215 -31.92 22.58 32.06
N GLY A 216 -31.68 23.71 32.72
CA GLY A 216 -32.56 24.14 33.79
C GLY A 216 -32.29 25.51 34.37
N TRP A 217 -32.93 25.78 35.50
CA TRP A 217 -33.00 27.09 36.13
C TRP A 217 -32.06 27.12 37.33
N ALA A 218 -31.30 28.20 37.45
CA ALA A 218 -30.48 28.43 38.63
C ALA A 218 -31.31 29.13 39.71
N ASN A 219 -30.95 28.89 40.97
CA ASN A 219 -31.53 29.62 42.09
C ASN A 219 -31.34 31.14 41.91
N SER A 220 -32.45 31.89 41.95
CA SER A 220 -32.49 33.34 41.75
C SER A 220 -31.61 34.13 42.74
N ASN A 221 -31.33 33.56 43.92
CA ASN A 221 -30.49 34.18 44.94
C ASN A 221 -28.98 33.90 44.76
N ALA A 222 -28.59 33.04 43.80
CA ALA A 222 -27.20 32.69 43.58
C ALA A 222 -26.47 33.78 42.77
N SER A 223 -25.37 34.30 43.30
CA SER A 223 -24.47 35.23 42.59
C SER A 223 -23.27 34.54 41.95
N SER A 224 -22.96 33.31 42.38
CA SER A 224 -21.93 32.43 41.83
C SER A 224 -22.27 30.98 42.19
N GLY A 225 -21.71 30.02 41.45
CA GLY A 225 -22.01 28.60 41.69
C GLY A 225 -23.44 28.20 41.31
N TYR A 226 -23.94 28.73 40.19
CA TYR A 226 -25.32 28.60 39.70
C TYR A 226 -25.90 27.19 39.64
N MET A 227 -25.07 26.14 39.63
CA MET A 227 -25.55 24.77 39.70
C MET A 227 -26.13 24.41 41.07
N LEU A 228 -25.60 24.94 42.18
CA LEU A 228 -26.08 24.56 43.50
C LEU A 228 -27.49 25.12 43.74
N GLY A 229 -28.42 24.24 44.10
CA GLY A 229 -29.85 24.54 44.19
C GLY A 229 -30.49 24.82 42.84
N GLY A 230 -29.88 24.35 41.75
CA GLY A 230 -30.47 24.39 40.42
C GLY A 230 -31.45 23.24 40.23
N ASP A 231 -32.51 23.54 39.49
CA ASP A 231 -33.57 22.64 39.07
C ASP A 231 -33.36 22.39 37.56
N VAL A 232 -33.05 21.14 37.18
CA VAL A 232 -32.62 20.78 35.83
C VAL A 232 -33.35 19.56 35.30
N ALA A 233 -33.83 19.65 34.05
CA ALA A 233 -34.25 18.48 33.30
C ALA A 233 -33.00 17.83 32.66
N VAL A 234 -32.79 16.54 32.94
CA VAL A 234 -31.73 15.74 32.32
C VAL A 234 -32.36 14.81 31.30
N THR A 235 -31.90 14.92 30.05
CA THR A 235 -32.41 14.14 28.92
C THR A 235 -31.31 13.28 28.32
N GLY A 236 -31.68 12.19 27.66
CA GLY A 236 -30.74 11.31 26.96
C GLY A 236 -31.45 10.20 26.20
N PHE A 237 -30.66 9.26 25.68
CA PHE A 237 -31.16 8.06 25.03
C PHE A 237 -30.68 6.82 25.80
N SER A 238 -31.53 5.80 25.91
CA SER A 238 -31.15 4.49 26.45
C SER A 238 -30.22 3.75 25.49
N GLU A 239 -29.66 2.61 25.94
CA GLU A 239 -28.86 1.73 25.08
C GLU A 239 -29.65 1.20 23.87
N GLU A 240 -30.98 1.17 23.98
CA GLU A 240 -31.94 0.81 22.92
C GLU A 240 -32.42 2.01 22.09
N ALA A 241 -31.75 3.18 22.21
CA ALA A 241 -32.10 4.43 21.53
C ALA A 241 -33.50 4.97 21.87
N ILE A 242 -34.01 4.66 23.07
CA ILE A 242 -35.28 5.21 23.57
C ILE A 242 -34.99 6.55 24.26
N PRO A 243 -35.63 7.67 23.86
CA PRO A 243 -35.44 8.95 24.52
C PRO A 243 -36.06 8.93 25.93
N PHE A 244 -35.42 9.62 26.87
CA PHE A 244 -35.95 9.86 28.21
C PHE A 244 -35.69 11.29 28.66
N VAL A 245 -36.47 11.73 29.65
CA VAL A 245 -36.27 12.97 30.39
C VAL A 245 -36.69 12.73 31.83
N ASP A 246 -35.88 13.21 32.75
CA ASP A 246 -36.13 13.12 34.18
C ASP A 246 -35.78 14.46 34.84
N ASP A 247 -36.55 14.80 35.87
CA ASP A 247 -36.32 16.00 36.67
C ASP A 247 -35.28 15.77 37.77
N PHE A 248 -34.35 16.71 37.93
CA PHE A 248 -33.20 16.61 38.81
C PHE A 248 -32.95 17.90 39.59
N PHE A 249 -32.72 17.73 40.88
CA PHE A 249 -32.26 18.78 41.78
C PHE A 249 -30.79 18.62 42.17
N ILE A 250 -30.05 19.73 42.16
CA ILE A 250 -28.61 19.74 42.41
C ILE A 250 -28.30 20.25 43.83
N THR A 251 -27.82 19.35 44.69
CA THR A 251 -27.42 19.70 46.07
C THR A 251 -25.89 19.82 46.25
N LYS A 252 -25.09 19.12 45.44
CA LYS A 252 -23.62 19.13 45.48
C LYS A 252 -23.02 18.88 44.08
N TYR A 253 -21.76 19.29 43.88
CA TYR A 253 -20.94 18.99 42.70
C TYR A 253 -20.42 17.53 42.69
N SER A 254 -21.32 16.58 42.83
CA SER A 254 -21.02 15.15 42.76
C SER A 254 -22.18 14.42 42.10
N GLU A 255 -21.91 13.26 41.50
CA GLU A 255 -22.97 12.33 41.10
C GLU A 255 -23.89 12.02 42.29
N CYS A 256 -25.13 11.60 42.02
CA CYS A 256 -26.06 11.23 43.07
C CYS A 256 -25.49 10.13 43.98
N THR A 257 -25.53 10.40 45.29
CA THR A 257 -25.13 9.46 46.34
C THR A 257 -26.22 9.39 47.40
N ILE A 258 -26.64 8.18 47.73
CA ILE A 258 -27.56 7.91 48.84
C ILE A 258 -26.69 7.61 50.07
N ASN A 259 -26.78 8.47 51.08
CA ASN A 259 -26.07 8.33 52.34
C ASN A 259 -26.67 7.18 53.17
N LYS A 260 -25.91 6.71 54.19
CA LYS A 260 -26.34 5.61 55.07
C LYS A 260 -27.63 5.90 55.86
N ASP A 261 -28.00 7.17 55.99
CA ASP A 261 -29.22 7.65 56.63
C ASP A 261 -30.43 7.72 55.68
N GLY A 262 -30.25 7.33 54.41
CA GLY A 262 -31.28 7.40 53.38
C GLY A 262 -31.40 8.76 52.70
N SER A 263 -30.60 9.76 53.10
CA SER A 263 -30.60 11.08 52.44
C SER A 263 -29.82 11.04 51.11
N ALA A 264 -30.38 11.65 50.07
CA ALA A 264 -29.68 11.81 48.79
C ALA A 264 -28.85 13.10 48.77
N SER A 265 -27.68 13.07 48.14
CA SER A 265 -26.85 14.25 47.90
C SER A 265 -26.05 14.14 46.61
N GLY A 266 -25.81 15.27 45.94
CA GLY A 266 -25.29 15.33 44.58
C GLY A 266 -26.31 15.88 43.59
N VAL A 267 -26.16 15.48 42.33
CA VAL A 267 -27.13 15.68 41.24
C VAL A 267 -28.03 14.46 41.20
N CYS A 268 -29.24 14.56 41.74
CA CYS A 268 -30.15 13.41 41.94
C CYS A 268 -31.51 13.67 41.29
N PRO A 269 -32.17 12.64 40.73
CA PRO A 269 -33.56 12.72 40.34
C PRO A 269 -34.45 13.07 41.53
N ASP A 270 -35.49 13.86 41.30
CA ASP A 270 -36.33 14.40 42.39
C ASP A 270 -37.12 13.30 43.10
N THR A 271 -37.49 12.25 42.36
CA THR A 271 -38.13 11.03 42.88
C THR A 271 -37.35 10.36 44.02
N ILE A 272 -36.03 10.57 44.12
CA ILE A 272 -35.21 10.00 45.20
C ILE A 272 -35.43 10.73 46.53
N PHE A 273 -35.74 12.02 46.50
CA PHE A 273 -35.87 12.80 47.73
C PHE A 273 -37.18 12.53 48.48
N GLU A 274 -38.27 12.15 47.80
CA GLU A 274 -39.58 11.93 48.41
C GLU A 274 -40.09 10.47 48.34
N GLY A 275 -39.43 9.60 47.57
CA GLY A 275 -39.52 8.13 47.69
C GLY A 275 -40.74 7.45 47.05
N ASN A 276 -41.86 8.12 46.80
CA ASN A 276 -42.98 7.56 46.03
C ASN A 276 -43.74 8.67 45.29
N ASP A 277 -43.71 8.64 43.96
CA ASP A 277 -44.44 9.59 43.09
C ASP A 277 -45.55 8.88 42.27
N PRO A 278 -46.69 8.52 42.88
CA PRO A 278 -47.77 7.86 42.17
C PRO A 278 -48.61 8.79 41.27
N VAL A 279 -48.33 10.10 41.26
CA VAL A 279 -49.17 11.13 40.58
C VAL A 279 -48.36 11.98 39.59
N GLY A 280 -47.03 11.86 39.52
CA GLY A 280 -46.16 12.75 38.74
C GLY A 280 -46.02 14.14 39.38
N LEU A 281 -46.15 14.21 40.70
CA LEU A 281 -46.07 15.46 41.48
C LEU A 281 -44.61 15.91 41.71
N VAL A 282 -43.66 14.98 41.62
CA VAL A 282 -42.24 15.21 41.95
C VAL A 282 -41.38 15.16 40.69
N ASN A 283 -41.72 14.33 39.70
CA ASN A 283 -41.18 14.45 38.35
C ASN A 283 -42.19 15.21 37.47
N ASN A 284 -42.10 16.53 37.47
CA ASN A 284 -43.01 17.39 36.73
C ASN A 284 -42.69 17.48 35.22
N THR A 285 -41.64 16.79 34.77
CA THR A 285 -41.17 16.82 33.40
C THR A 285 -41.79 15.69 32.58
N LYS A 286 -42.43 16.04 31.47
CA LYS A 286 -43.12 15.08 30.59
C LYS A 286 -42.48 15.00 29.22
N LEU A 287 -41.97 13.82 28.85
CA LEU A 287 -41.48 13.55 27.49
C LEU A 287 -42.62 13.69 26.46
N VAL A 288 -42.38 14.46 25.40
CA VAL A 288 -43.32 14.61 24.28
C VAL A 288 -42.81 13.83 23.06
N TYR A 289 -41.55 14.07 22.69
CA TYR A 289 -40.96 13.49 21.49
C TYR A 289 -39.43 13.46 21.59
N GLY A 290 -38.78 12.50 20.96
CA GLY A 290 -37.33 12.49 20.84
C GLY A 290 -36.89 11.73 19.60
N HIS A 291 -35.85 12.23 18.95
CA HIS A 291 -35.21 11.54 17.83
C HIS A 291 -33.72 11.82 17.80
N ARG A 292 -33.02 10.97 17.07
CA ARG A 292 -31.62 11.17 16.73
C ARG A 292 -31.46 10.96 15.23
N LYS A 293 -30.97 11.98 14.53
CA LYS A 293 -30.81 12.01 13.06
C LYS A 293 -29.51 12.74 12.71
N ASP A 294 -28.74 12.20 11.77
CA ASP A 294 -27.48 12.80 11.29
C ASP A 294 -26.50 13.17 12.41
N GLY A 295 -26.43 12.37 13.48
CA GLY A 295 -25.58 12.66 14.63
C GLY A 295 -26.10 13.73 15.60
N VAL A 296 -27.29 14.28 15.36
CA VAL A 296 -27.96 15.29 16.19
C VAL A 296 -29.05 14.64 17.03
N SER A 297 -28.96 14.80 18.35
CA SER A 297 -29.95 14.39 19.33
C SER A 297 -30.94 15.54 19.56
N PHE A 298 -32.23 15.24 19.47
CA PHE A 298 -33.31 16.19 19.73
C PHE A 298 -34.33 15.56 20.69
N ILE A 299 -34.60 16.21 21.81
CA ILE A 299 -35.61 15.78 22.80
C ILE A 299 -36.51 16.97 23.15
N ARG A 300 -37.82 16.78 22.97
CA ARG A 300 -38.89 17.71 23.33
C ARG A 300 -39.62 17.20 24.57
N TYR A 301 -39.73 18.06 25.57
CA TYR A 301 -40.46 17.79 26.80
C TYR A 301 -41.26 19.02 27.25
N GLN A 302 -42.19 18.80 28.16
CA GLN A 302 -43.04 19.82 28.78
C GLN A 302 -42.72 19.91 30.27
N ARG A 303 -42.71 21.14 30.80
CA ARG A 303 -42.68 21.43 32.25
C ARG A 303 -43.71 22.50 32.60
N PRO A 304 -44.28 22.50 33.82
CA PRO A 304 -45.13 23.59 34.28
C PRO A 304 -44.31 24.87 34.53
N LEU A 305 -44.91 26.05 34.35
CA LEU A 305 -44.27 27.32 34.73
C LEU A 305 -44.30 27.52 36.25
N GLU A 306 -45.43 27.20 36.88
CA GLU A 306 -45.59 27.11 38.33
C GLU A 306 -45.72 25.65 38.74
N SER A 307 -44.70 25.13 39.45
CA SER A 307 -44.70 23.75 39.96
C SER A 307 -45.43 23.63 41.30
N PRO A 308 -46.16 22.51 41.54
CA PRO A 308 -46.69 22.18 42.86
C PRO A 308 -45.64 21.78 43.91
N ASP A 309 -44.40 21.41 43.53
CA ASP A 309 -43.31 21.12 44.47
C ASP A 309 -42.47 22.38 44.76
N GLU A 310 -42.76 23.05 45.88
CA GLU A 310 -42.03 24.26 46.28
C GLU A 310 -40.61 24.00 46.83
N LYS A 311 -40.22 22.73 47.01
CA LYS A 311 -38.99 22.36 47.73
C LYS A 311 -37.81 22.08 46.80
N TYR A 312 -38.07 21.41 45.68
CA TYR A 312 -37.03 21.02 44.72
C TYR A 312 -37.20 21.70 43.35
N ASP A 313 -38.40 22.18 43.02
CA ASP A 313 -38.60 22.96 41.79
C ASP A 313 -38.44 24.46 42.00
N LEU A 314 -38.00 25.14 40.93
CA LEU A 314 -37.92 26.59 40.88
C LEU A 314 -39.04 27.17 40.02
N GLN A 315 -39.79 28.13 40.57
CA GLN A 315 -40.86 28.81 39.82
C GLN A 315 -40.28 29.61 38.63
N VAL A 316 -40.86 29.39 37.45
CA VAL A 316 -40.42 30.03 36.20
C VAL A 316 -41.19 31.34 35.99
N ASN A 317 -40.59 32.47 36.39
CA ASN A 317 -41.13 33.78 36.06
C ASN A 317 -40.82 34.13 34.59
N HIS A 318 -41.75 33.78 33.70
CA HIS A 318 -41.60 33.93 32.25
C HIS A 318 -41.35 35.37 31.78
N THR A 319 -41.68 36.40 32.56
CA THR A 319 -41.49 37.83 32.18
C THR A 319 -40.18 38.44 32.64
N GLU A 320 -39.49 37.82 33.60
CA GLU A 320 -38.26 38.32 34.19
C GLU A 320 -37.01 37.65 33.58
N ASN A 321 -35.88 38.31 33.76
CA ASN A 321 -34.58 37.75 33.37
C ASN A 321 -34.16 36.67 34.36
N MET A 322 -34.23 35.41 33.95
CA MET A 322 -33.83 34.26 34.76
C MET A 322 -32.47 33.72 34.31
N THR A 323 -31.66 33.27 35.28
CA THR A 323 -30.40 32.58 34.96
C THR A 323 -30.69 31.10 34.74
N VAL A 324 -30.31 30.59 33.58
CA VAL A 324 -30.38 29.17 33.25
C VAL A 324 -29.00 28.56 33.18
N ILE A 325 -28.93 27.27 33.49
CA ILE A 325 -27.73 26.43 33.48
C ILE A 325 -27.93 25.28 32.50
N TRP A 326 -26.86 24.83 31.88
CA TRP A 326 -26.90 23.73 30.94
C TRP A 326 -25.61 22.92 30.97
N ALA A 327 -25.70 21.64 30.62
CA ALA A 327 -24.56 20.75 30.53
C ALA A 327 -24.76 19.62 29.51
N LEU A 328 -23.63 19.14 28.98
CA LEU A 328 -23.48 17.97 28.12
C LEU A 328 -22.38 17.10 28.71
N GLY A 329 -22.61 15.80 28.84
CA GLY A 329 -21.62 14.88 29.37
C GLY A 329 -22.04 13.43 29.21
N LEU A 330 -21.18 12.50 29.62
CA LEU A 330 -21.48 11.08 29.55
C LEU A 330 -22.61 10.72 30.53
N MET A 331 -23.54 9.88 30.10
CA MET A 331 -24.55 9.30 30.97
C MET A 331 -24.10 7.92 31.46
N ARG A 332 -24.33 7.63 32.74
CA ARG A 332 -24.15 6.27 33.27
C ARG A 332 -25.49 5.53 33.21
N PRO A 333 -25.55 4.34 32.57
CA PRO A 333 -26.77 3.52 32.55
C PRO A 333 -27.10 2.95 33.94
N PRO A 334 -28.37 2.58 34.19
CA PRO A 334 -28.79 1.99 35.44
C PRO A 334 -28.10 0.64 35.71
N ASP A 335 -27.80 0.36 36.98
CA ASP A 335 -27.20 -0.90 37.44
C ASP A 335 -27.98 -1.52 38.62
N ALA A 336 -27.54 -2.69 39.09
CA ALA A 336 -28.21 -3.42 40.17
C ALA A 336 -28.29 -2.65 41.52
N LEU A 337 -27.47 -1.61 41.70
CA LEU A 337 -27.44 -0.76 42.89
C LEU A 337 -28.13 0.60 42.67
N ARG A 338 -28.27 1.03 41.40
CA ARG A 338 -28.76 2.36 41.00
C ARG A 338 -29.71 2.22 39.81
N PRO A 339 -31.04 2.15 40.05
CA PRO A 339 -32.03 1.86 39.00
C PRO A 339 -32.39 3.08 38.12
N TYR A 340 -31.53 4.10 38.04
CA TYR A 340 -31.76 5.33 37.28
C TYR A 340 -30.50 5.73 36.52
N TYR A 341 -30.68 6.44 35.40
CA TYR A 341 -29.57 7.02 34.67
C TYR A 341 -28.91 8.11 35.51
N LEU A 342 -27.58 8.18 35.51
CA LEU A 342 -26.86 9.21 36.26
C LEU A 342 -25.96 10.08 35.38
N PRO A 343 -26.11 11.42 35.41
CA PRO A 343 -25.22 12.31 34.69
C PRO A 343 -23.84 12.26 35.33
N GLN A 344 -22.83 11.92 34.52
CA GLN A 344 -21.44 11.99 34.94
C GLN A 344 -20.92 13.42 34.81
N ASN A 345 -19.71 13.65 35.32
CA ASN A 345 -19.05 14.95 35.18
C ASN A 345 -18.93 15.35 33.70
N HIS A 346 -19.46 16.52 33.34
CA HIS A 346 -19.43 17.09 31.99
C HIS A 346 -18.02 17.45 31.50
N GLY A 347 -17.02 17.44 32.38
CA GLY A 347 -15.62 17.72 32.03
C GLY A 347 -15.36 19.19 31.67
N GLU A 348 -14.18 19.44 31.10
CA GLU A 348 -13.75 20.73 30.52
C GLU A 348 -13.74 20.61 28.99
N PRO A 349 -13.92 21.71 28.22
CA PRO A 349 -13.87 23.11 28.64
C PRO A 349 -15.24 23.77 28.93
N ARG A 350 -15.25 24.70 29.90
CA ARG A 350 -16.38 25.62 30.14
C ARG A 350 -16.81 26.34 28.86
N SER A 351 -18.12 26.55 28.70
CA SER A 351 -18.78 27.11 27.52
C SER A 351 -18.82 26.21 26.29
N VAL A 352 -18.28 24.99 26.38
CA VAL A 352 -18.45 23.93 25.38
C VAL A 352 -19.31 22.81 25.95
N THR A 353 -18.93 22.25 27.10
CA THR A 353 -19.68 21.16 27.74
C THR A 353 -20.64 21.62 28.82
N TYR A 354 -20.46 22.81 29.39
CA TYR A 354 -21.37 23.36 30.39
C TYR A 354 -21.33 24.88 30.42
N GLY A 355 -22.41 25.51 30.87
CA GLY A 355 -22.48 26.96 30.94
C GLY A 355 -23.70 27.46 31.68
N HIS A 356 -23.83 28.79 31.67
CA HIS A 356 -25.00 29.49 32.17
C HIS A 356 -25.22 30.71 31.29
N LEU A 357 -26.47 31.15 31.19
CA LEU A 357 -26.84 32.39 30.52
C LEU A 357 -28.12 32.94 31.13
N VAL A 358 -28.45 34.19 30.80
CA VAL A 358 -29.67 34.84 31.27
C VAL A 358 -30.66 34.87 30.12
N ILE A 359 -31.87 34.35 30.33
CA ILE A 359 -32.97 34.41 29.37
C ILE A 359 -34.18 35.12 29.97
N ASN A 360 -34.87 35.88 29.13
CA ASN A 360 -36.27 36.23 29.33
C ASN A 360 -37.10 35.31 28.45
N VAL A 361 -37.93 34.45 29.05
CA VAL A 361 -38.62 33.39 28.31
C VAL A 361 -39.71 33.96 27.40
N SER A 362 -40.31 35.11 27.78
CA SER A 362 -41.36 35.78 26.99
C SER A 362 -40.80 36.66 25.86
N GLU A 363 -39.51 36.95 25.86
CA GLU A 363 -38.90 37.78 24.80
C GLU A 363 -38.68 36.93 23.54
N PRO A 364 -39.20 37.35 22.38
CA PRO A 364 -39.03 36.60 21.14
C PRO A 364 -37.56 36.61 20.72
N VAL A 365 -36.94 35.43 20.66
CA VAL A 365 -35.52 35.28 20.31
C VAL A 365 -35.31 34.06 19.42
N ASN A 366 -34.57 34.22 18.33
CA ASN A 366 -34.20 33.11 17.47
C ASN A 366 -32.75 33.25 16.97
N ASP A 367 -31.81 32.77 17.77
CA ASP A 367 -30.38 32.78 17.45
C ASP A 367 -29.94 31.53 16.67
N CYS A 368 -30.83 30.55 16.51
CA CYS A 368 -30.50 29.23 15.98
C CYS A 368 -30.67 29.17 14.47
N LEU A 369 -29.76 29.84 13.76
CA LEU A 369 -29.79 29.90 12.31
C LEU A 369 -29.20 28.63 11.67
N GLY A 370 -29.99 27.95 10.85
CA GLY A 370 -29.52 26.82 10.06
C GLY A 370 -29.48 25.49 10.81
N PRO A 371 -29.30 24.38 10.06
CA PRO A 371 -29.16 23.05 10.63
C PRO A 371 -27.88 22.92 11.48
N LEU A 372 -27.89 21.99 12.43
CA LEU A 372 -26.68 21.52 13.10
C LEU A 372 -25.97 20.49 12.24
N ASP A 373 -24.64 20.58 12.16
CA ASP A 373 -23.82 19.62 11.42
C ASP A 373 -22.91 18.90 12.41
N ALA A 374 -23.19 17.62 12.67
CA ALA A 374 -22.37 16.80 13.55
C ALA A 374 -21.16 16.25 12.79
N GLU A 375 -20.00 16.16 13.45
CA GLU A 375 -18.82 15.51 12.88
C GLU A 375 -19.06 14.02 12.61
N ASP A 376 -19.76 13.35 13.53
CA ASP A 376 -20.16 11.96 13.42
C ASP A 376 -21.65 11.86 13.11
N LYS A 377 -21.98 11.73 11.82
CA LYS A 377 -23.36 11.67 11.32
C LYS A 377 -23.99 10.29 11.46
N GLU A 378 -23.18 9.29 11.80
CA GLU A 378 -23.48 7.88 11.61
C GLU A 378 -23.40 7.12 12.94
N ASP A 379 -24.54 6.88 13.57
CA ASP A 379 -24.61 6.03 14.78
C ASP A 379 -24.54 4.52 14.44
N GLN A 380 -24.12 4.16 13.21
CA GLN A 380 -24.13 2.76 12.78
C GLN A 380 -23.01 1.97 13.44
N ASP A 381 -23.39 0.80 13.95
CA ASP A 381 -22.44 -0.14 14.51
C ASP A 381 -21.35 -0.53 13.51
N LEU A 382 -20.10 -0.50 13.96
CA LEU A 382 -18.96 -1.05 13.21
C LEU A 382 -18.73 -2.52 13.61
N ILE A 383 -18.66 -3.40 12.62
CA ILE A 383 -18.22 -4.79 12.79
C ILE A 383 -16.90 -4.98 12.03
N ILE A 384 -15.86 -5.36 12.75
CA ILE A 384 -14.59 -5.77 12.16
C ILE A 384 -14.67 -7.26 11.85
N ALA A 385 -14.53 -7.62 10.58
CA ALA A 385 -14.58 -9.00 10.13
C ALA A 385 -13.28 -9.72 10.48
N ASP A 386 -13.39 -10.89 11.12
CA ASP A 386 -12.28 -11.77 11.45
C ASP A 386 -12.32 -13.00 10.51
N ALA A 387 -11.16 -13.49 10.07
CA ALA A 387 -11.05 -14.69 9.24
C ALA A 387 -11.62 -15.96 9.89
N SER A 388 -11.60 -16.00 11.23
CA SER A 388 -12.00 -17.17 12.02
C SER A 388 -13.48 -17.20 12.36
N ALA A 389 -14.15 -16.04 12.42
CA ALA A 389 -15.54 -15.92 12.87
C ALA A 389 -16.48 -15.58 11.70
N PRO A 390 -17.47 -16.43 11.40
CA PRO A 390 -18.44 -16.13 10.34
C PRO A 390 -19.38 -15.00 10.76
N LEU A 391 -19.62 -14.07 9.84
CA LEU A 391 -20.64 -13.03 9.96
C LEU A 391 -22.01 -13.66 9.70
N VAL A 392 -22.86 -13.69 10.72
CA VAL A 392 -24.20 -14.26 10.60
C VAL A 392 -25.15 -13.22 10.02
N VAL A 393 -25.70 -13.50 8.84
CA VAL A 393 -26.57 -12.59 8.09
C VAL A 393 -28.01 -13.09 8.16
N VAL A 394 -28.90 -12.31 8.78
CA VAL A 394 -30.34 -12.60 8.87
C VAL A 394 -31.14 -11.40 8.35
N THR A 395 -32.46 -11.55 8.22
CA THR A 395 -33.35 -10.44 7.85
C THR A 395 -34.26 -10.05 9.01
N GLY A 396 -34.56 -8.76 9.11
CA GLY A 396 -35.45 -8.20 10.13
C GLY A 396 -36.11 -6.93 9.62
N GLN A 397 -37.04 -6.37 10.40
CA GLN A 397 -37.69 -5.10 10.07
C GLN A 397 -36.70 -3.94 10.12
N ALA A 398 -36.84 -2.98 9.20
CA ALA A 398 -36.05 -1.75 9.23
C ALA A 398 -36.58 -0.80 10.31
N LEU A 399 -35.77 -0.52 11.33
CA LEU A 399 -36.11 0.38 12.43
C LEU A 399 -35.29 1.67 12.33
N HIS A 400 -33.98 1.54 12.19
CA HIS A 400 -33.01 2.64 12.17
C HIS A 400 -32.13 2.63 10.90
N TYR A 401 -32.67 2.13 9.79
CA TYR A 401 -31.93 2.03 8.53
C TYR A 401 -31.34 3.39 8.10
N PRO A 402 -30.05 3.47 7.76
CA PRO A 402 -29.30 4.72 7.58
C PRO A 402 -29.66 5.52 6.32
N ASN A 403 -30.40 4.94 5.36
CA ASN A 403 -30.79 5.60 4.13
C ASN A 403 -32.30 5.42 3.88
N PRO A 404 -33.17 6.16 4.59
CA PRO A 404 -34.60 6.21 4.30
C PRO A 404 -34.89 6.72 2.87
N PRO A 405 -36.04 6.40 2.27
CA PRO A 405 -37.13 5.59 2.82
C PRO A 405 -36.71 4.12 2.99
N ASN A 406 -37.26 3.49 4.03
CA ASN A 406 -36.84 2.17 4.49
C ASN A 406 -37.66 1.07 3.78
N PRO A 407 -37.02 -0.01 3.28
CA PRO A 407 -37.76 -1.18 2.83
C PRO A 407 -38.39 -1.91 4.04
N SER A 408 -39.30 -2.86 3.77
CA SER A 408 -39.98 -3.62 4.82
C SER A 408 -39.03 -4.52 5.62
N LYS A 409 -37.96 -5.01 4.98
CA LYS A 409 -36.93 -5.85 5.59
C LYS A 409 -35.53 -5.37 5.19
N VAL A 410 -34.58 -5.48 6.11
CA VAL A 410 -33.15 -5.18 5.92
C VAL A 410 -32.29 -6.31 6.50
N PHE A 411 -31.01 -6.30 6.16
CA PHE A 411 -30.02 -7.21 6.71
C PHE A 411 -29.67 -6.84 8.15
N TYR A 412 -29.65 -7.85 9.00
CA TYR A 412 -29.04 -7.81 10.30
C TYR A 412 -27.79 -8.69 10.27
N ILE A 413 -26.64 -8.12 10.63
CA ILE A 413 -25.37 -8.85 10.68
C ILE A 413 -24.94 -8.91 12.14
N ASN A 414 -24.75 -10.12 12.67
CA ASN A 414 -24.47 -10.35 14.09
C ASN A 414 -25.44 -9.60 15.03
N LYS A 415 -26.74 -9.64 14.70
CA LYS A 415 -27.87 -8.99 15.40
C LYS A 415 -27.90 -7.46 15.33
N LYS A 416 -27.04 -6.82 14.55
CA LYS A 416 -27.02 -5.37 14.35
C LYS A 416 -27.68 -5.02 13.02
N GLU A 417 -28.52 -4.00 12.99
CA GLU A 417 -29.23 -3.55 11.79
C GLU A 417 -28.25 -2.85 10.84
N ALA A 418 -28.13 -3.35 9.60
CA ALA A 418 -27.34 -2.74 8.53
C ALA A 418 -25.98 -2.09 8.96
N PRO A 419 -25.12 -2.82 9.71
CA PRO A 419 -23.91 -2.25 10.29
C PRO A 419 -22.83 -1.96 9.24
N VAL A 420 -21.93 -1.03 9.54
CA VAL A 420 -20.73 -0.83 8.72
C VAL A 420 -19.80 -2.02 8.94
N LEU A 421 -19.41 -2.70 7.85
CA LEU A 421 -18.42 -3.78 7.92
C LEU A 421 -17.04 -3.23 7.64
N ARG A 422 -16.03 -3.62 8.43
CA ARG A 422 -14.62 -3.39 8.11
C ARG A 422 -13.96 -4.71 7.77
N VAL A 423 -13.40 -4.80 6.57
CA VAL A 423 -12.76 -6.01 6.05
C VAL A 423 -11.34 -5.68 5.59
N GLU A 424 -10.44 -6.64 5.72
CA GLU A 424 -9.03 -6.47 5.34
C GLU A 424 -8.73 -7.16 4.00
N ARG A 425 -7.99 -6.49 3.11
CA ARG A 425 -7.58 -7.08 1.83
C ARG A 425 -6.66 -8.28 2.05
N GLY A 426 -6.89 -9.35 1.30
CA GLY A 426 -6.17 -10.62 1.42
C GLY A 426 -6.70 -11.54 2.51
N VAL A 427 -7.52 -11.04 3.43
CA VAL A 427 -8.08 -11.82 4.53
C VAL A 427 -9.46 -12.38 4.13
N PRO A 428 -9.64 -13.72 4.11
CA PRO A 428 -10.92 -14.32 3.73
C PRO A 428 -11.97 -14.11 4.82
N VAL A 429 -13.06 -13.43 4.47
CA VAL A 429 -14.24 -13.20 5.31
C VAL A 429 -15.30 -14.25 4.97
N LYS A 430 -15.94 -14.82 6.00
CA LYS A 430 -17.03 -15.78 5.85
C LYS A 430 -18.36 -15.16 6.22
N PHE A 431 -19.34 -15.25 5.34
CA PHE A 431 -20.73 -14.88 5.60
C PHE A 431 -21.56 -16.17 5.73
N SER A 432 -22.26 -16.33 6.85
CA SER A 432 -23.25 -17.38 7.06
C SER A 432 -24.64 -16.79 6.82
N ILE A 433 -25.19 -17.05 5.63
CA ILE A 433 -26.41 -16.42 5.14
C ILE A 433 -27.63 -17.24 5.57
N GLN A 434 -28.49 -16.61 6.34
CA GLN A 434 -29.69 -17.17 6.98
C GLN A 434 -30.87 -16.19 6.80
N ALA A 435 -30.90 -15.50 5.66
CA ALA A 435 -31.76 -14.37 5.36
C ALA A 435 -33.14 -14.74 4.79
N GLY A 436 -33.31 -15.95 4.25
CA GLY A 436 -34.51 -16.37 3.51
C GLY A 436 -34.18 -16.83 2.08
N HIS A 437 -35.18 -17.41 1.40
CA HIS A 437 -35.10 -17.82 -0.01
C HIS A 437 -35.39 -16.68 -0.99
N ASP A 438 -35.85 -15.53 -0.51
CA ASP A 438 -36.16 -14.33 -1.30
C ASP A 438 -35.10 -13.24 -1.13
N VAL A 439 -33.99 -13.56 -0.46
CA VAL A 439 -32.94 -12.62 -0.08
C VAL A 439 -31.58 -13.25 -0.31
N ALA A 440 -30.95 -12.87 -1.43
CA ALA A 440 -29.62 -13.31 -1.80
C ALA A 440 -28.60 -12.18 -1.56
N LEU A 441 -27.55 -12.46 -0.77
CA LEU A 441 -26.52 -11.49 -0.42
C LEU A 441 -25.46 -11.38 -1.53
N TYR A 442 -25.10 -10.16 -1.89
CA TYR A 442 -23.94 -9.91 -2.74
C TYR A 442 -23.21 -8.63 -2.35
N ILE A 443 -21.95 -8.54 -2.77
CA ILE A 443 -21.08 -7.40 -2.52
C ILE A 443 -20.87 -6.69 -3.85
N THR A 444 -21.20 -5.41 -3.89
CA THR A 444 -21.31 -4.62 -5.13
C THR A 444 -20.72 -3.22 -4.97
N SER A 445 -20.43 -2.57 -6.11
CA SER A 445 -20.10 -1.14 -6.17
C SER A 445 -21.32 -0.23 -6.03
N ASP A 446 -22.53 -0.76 -6.15
CA ASP A 446 -23.77 0.02 -6.13
C ASP A 446 -24.36 0.15 -4.71
N LEU A 447 -24.67 1.39 -4.30
CA LEU A 447 -25.19 1.69 -2.97
C LEU A 447 -26.59 1.10 -2.74
N LEU A 448 -27.43 1.03 -3.78
CA LEU A 448 -28.85 0.69 -3.65
C LEU A 448 -29.10 -0.81 -3.74
N GLY A 449 -28.31 -1.56 -4.48
CA GLY A 449 -28.55 -2.97 -4.74
C GLY A 449 -29.75 -3.23 -5.67
N GLY A 450 -30.34 -4.42 -5.53
CA GLY A 450 -31.53 -4.82 -6.28
C GLY A 450 -31.29 -4.98 -7.79
N ASN A 451 -30.09 -5.43 -8.17
CA ASN A 451 -29.61 -5.56 -9.56
C ASN A 451 -29.66 -4.23 -10.32
N ALA A 452 -28.52 -3.53 -10.34
CA ALA A 452 -28.39 -2.19 -10.92
C ALA A 452 -28.81 -2.12 -12.40
N THR A 453 -28.69 -3.23 -13.13
CA THR A 453 -29.11 -3.35 -14.54
C THR A 453 -30.59 -3.02 -14.74
N LEU A 454 -31.45 -3.37 -13.76
CA LEU A 454 -32.88 -3.05 -13.81
C LEU A 454 -33.17 -1.54 -13.74
N ARG A 455 -32.20 -0.75 -13.26
CA ARG A 455 -32.26 0.71 -13.17
C ARG A 455 -31.45 1.41 -14.27
N ASN A 456 -31.03 0.70 -15.33
CA ASN A 456 -30.13 1.20 -16.38
C ASN A 456 -28.77 1.68 -15.83
N MET A 457 -28.28 1.10 -14.73
CA MET A 457 -27.00 1.42 -14.11
C MET A 457 -26.05 0.22 -14.21
N THR A 458 -24.74 0.48 -14.23
CA THR A 458 -23.71 -0.58 -14.22
C THR A 458 -23.18 -0.79 -12.82
N GLU A 459 -23.02 -2.04 -12.41
CA GLU A 459 -22.38 -2.39 -11.12
C GLU A 459 -21.27 -3.43 -11.31
N SER A 460 -20.30 -3.42 -10.41
CA SER A 460 -19.27 -4.45 -10.30
C SER A 460 -19.58 -5.33 -9.10
N ILE A 461 -19.68 -6.64 -9.31
CA ILE A 461 -19.93 -7.62 -8.25
C ILE A 461 -18.58 -8.18 -7.78
N TYR A 462 -18.29 -8.03 -6.50
CA TYR A 462 -17.05 -8.49 -5.86
C TYR A 462 -17.20 -9.88 -5.23
N ALA A 463 -18.41 -10.22 -4.76
CA ALA A 463 -18.73 -11.53 -4.20
C ALA A 463 -20.24 -11.77 -4.12
N GLY A 464 -20.61 -13.05 -3.98
CA GLY A 464 -22.01 -13.46 -3.88
C GLY A 464 -22.75 -13.35 -5.22
N GLY A 465 -24.06 -13.44 -5.16
CA GLY A 465 -24.92 -13.54 -6.33
C GLY A 465 -26.29 -14.13 -5.98
N PRO A 466 -27.14 -14.41 -6.98
CA PRO A 466 -28.45 -15.02 -6.77
C PRO A 466 -28.42 -16.33 -5.99
N GLU A 467 -27.31 -17.08 -6.06
CA GLU A 467 -27.08 -18.34 -5.36
C GLU A 467 -26.75 -18.20 -3.86
N ALA A 468 -26.44 -16.98 -3.41
CA ALA A 468 -26.08 -16.70 -2.02
C ALA A 468 -27.34 -16.44 -1.15
N GLU A 469 -28.31 -17.35 -1.23
CA GLU A 469 -29.54 -17.38 -0.44
C GLU A 469 -29.51 -18.56 0.54
N GLY A 470 -30.04 -18.39 1.75
CA GLY A 470 -29.95 -19.42 2.79
C GLY A 470 -30.91 -19.18 3.95
N VAL A 471 -31.24 -20.24 4.69
CA VAL A 471 -32.19 -20.21 5.82
C VAL A 471 -31.52 -20.67 7.10
N GLN A 472 -32.09 -20.35 8.26
CA GLN A 472 -31.52 -20.72 9.56
C GLN A 472 -31.29 -22.24 9.71
N ALA A 473 -32.15 -23.07 9.12
CA ALA A 473 -32.01 -24.53 9.15
C ALA A 473 -30.91 -25.08 8.21
N SER A 474 -30.55 -24.32 7.17
CA SER A 474 -29.52 -24.67 6.19
C SER A 474 -28.85 -23.38 5.70
N PRO A 475 -27.91 -22.82 6.49
CA PRO A 475 -27.23 -21.59 6.12
C PRO A 475 -26.37 -21.77 4.88
N THR A 476 -26.30 -20.75 4.03
CA THR A 476 -25.39 -20.74 2.87
C THR A 476 -24.12 -19.99 3.23
N GLU A 477 -22.96 -20.62 3.02
CA GLU A 477 -21.67 -20.01 3.28
C GLU A 477 -21.13 -19.29 2.03
N LEU A 478 -20.87 -17.99 2.16
CA LEU A 478 -20.16 -17.19 1.17
C LEU A 478 -18.80 -16.81 1.74
N VAL A 479 -17.71 -17.19 1.05
CA VAL A 479 -16.35 -16.79 1.42
C VAL A 479 -15.86 -15.76 0.43
N TRP A 480 -15.46 -14.60 0.93
CA TRP A 480 -14.92 -13.51 0.14
C TRP A 480 -13.60 -13.02 0.73
N ALA A 481 -12.55 -13.04 -0.08
CA ALA A 481 -11.29 -12.38 0.25
C ALA A 481 -11.19 -11.13 -0.64
N PRO A 482 -11.36 -9.91 -0.09
CA PRO A 482 -11.17 -8.69 -0.84
C PRO A 482 -9.76 -8.67 -1.41
N ASP A 483 -9.63 -8.49 -2.72
CA ASP A 483 -8.34 -8.42 -3.37
C ASP A 483 -7.83 -6.96 -3.43
N ARG A 484 -6.61 -6.79 -3.94
CA ARG A 484 -6.01 -5.45 -4.16
C ARG A 484 -6.82 -4.55 -5.11
N ASN A 485 -7.72 -5.13 -5.91
CA ASN A 485 -8.52 -4.40 -6.91
C ASN A 485 -9.83 -3.90 -6.31
N THR A 486 -10.23 -4.44 -5.16
CA THR A 486 -11.44 -4.03 -4.45
C THR A 486 -11.26 -2.59 -3.95
N PRO A 487 -12.17 -1.65 -4.25
CA PRO A 487 -12.12 -0.27 -3.74
C PRO A 487 -12.16 -0.18 -2.21
N ASP A 488 -11.74 0.96 -1.65
CA ASP A 488 -11.76 1.18 -0.19
C ASP A 488 -13.18 1.21 0.40
N GLN A 489 -14.18 1.43 -0.46
CA GLN A 489 -15.59 1.38 -0.09
C GLN A 489 -16.38 0.59 -1.14
N VAL A 490 -17.08 -0.43 -0.68
CA VAL A 490 -18.06 -1.22 -1.45
C VAL A 490 -19.32 -1.39 -0.60
N TYR A 491 -20.35 -2.05 -1.12
CA TYR A 491 -21.63 -2.21 -0.43
C TYR A 491 -22.02 -3.68 -0.40
N TYR A 492 -22.69 -4.11 0.66
CA TYR A 492 -23.38 -5.40 0.69
C TYR A 492 -24.87 -5.14 0.55
N GLN A 493 -25.51 -5.81 -0.39
CA GLN A 493 -26.91 -5.59 -0.72
C GLN A 493 -27.61 -6.91 -1.04
N SER A 494 -28.93 -6.84 -1.24
CA SER A 494 -29.71 -7.95 -1.77
C SER A 494 -29.77 -7.85 -3.29
N VAL A 495 -29.62 -8.98 -3.98
CA VAL A 495 -29.73 -9.02 -5.45
C VAL A 495 -31.16 -8.71 -5.91
N PHE A 496 -32.17 -9.09 -5.11
CA PHE A 496 -33.58 -8.99 -5.50
C PHE A 496 -34.28 -7.73 -5.00
N GLN A 497 -33.78 -7.10 -3.95
CA GLN A 497 -34.41 -5.95 -3.31
C GLN A 497 -33.40 -4.84 -3.07
N GLN A 498 -33.85 -3.60 -3.24
CA GLN A 498 -33.02 -2.41 -3.02
C GLN A 498 -32.97 -2.04 -1.53
N LYS A 499 -31.87 -1.40 -1.12
CA LYS A 499 -31.65 -0.78 0.20
C LYS A 499 -31.77 -1.78 1.37
N MET A 500 -31.38 -3.04 1.17
CA MET A 500 -31.42 -4.04 2.24
C MET A 500 -30.17 -4.03 3.13
N GLY A 501 -29.02 -3.62 2.61
CA GLY A 501 -27.76 -3.56 3.34
C GLY A 501 -27.12 -2.19 3.29
N TRP A 502 -25.82 -2.13 3.62
CA TRP A 502 -25.08 -0.89 3.79
C TRP A 502 -23.66 -1.02 3.23
N ARG A 503 -22.70 -0.32 3.85
CA ARG A 503 -21.33 -0.17 3.34
C ARG A 503 -20.34 -1.13 4.00
N ILE A 504 -19.33 -1.49 3.22
CA ILE A 504 -18.12 -2.19 3.64
C ILE A 504 -16.93 -1.25 3.42
N GLN A 505 -16.21 -0.97 4.51
CA GLN A 505 -14.90 -0.34 4.50
C GLN A 505 -13.82 -1.41 4.28
N VAL A 506 -13.12 -1.32 3.16
CA VAL A 506 -12.02 -2.24 2.81
C VAL A 506 -10.70 -1.57 3.16
N VAL A 507 -10.01 -2.11 4.15
CA VAL A 507 -8.70 -1.63 4.59
C VAL A 507 -7.60 -2.54 4.05
N ASP A 508 -6.40 -2.00 3.86
CA ASP A 508 -5.27 -2.83 3.47
C ASP A 508 -4.80 -3.70 4.63
N GLY A 509 -4.64 -5.01 4.37
CA GLY A 509 -3.98 -5.94 5.28
C GLY A 509 -2.45 -5.86 5.16
N GLY A 510 -1.75 -6.85 5.74
CA GLY A 510 -0.32 -6.99 5.51
C GLY A 510 -0.04 -7.32 4.04
N LEU A 511 1.08 -6.83 3.48
CA LEU A 511 1.53 -7.24 2.14
C LEU A 511 1.69 -8.76 2.03
N SER A 512 1.96 -9.46 3.13
CA SER A 512 1.99 -10.93 3.20
C SER A 512 0.64 -11.58 2.94
N ASP A 513 -0.46 -10.90 3.26
CA ASP A 513 -1.81 -11.42 3.12
C ASP A 513 -2.36 -11.13 1.71
N MET A 514 -1.88 -10.05 1.09
CA MET A 514 -2.27 -9.65 -0.27
C MET A 514 -1.47 -10.37 -1.39
N TYR A 515 -0.26 -10.84 -1.09
CA TYR A 515 0.63 -11.47 -2.08
C TYR A 515 1.02 -12.90 -1.68
N ASN A 516 0.92 -13.84 -2.63
CA ASN A 516 1.14 -15.26 -2.36
C ASN A 516 2.60 -15.60 -2.02
N ASN A 517 3.56 -14.82 -2.55
CA ASN A 517 4.98 -15.08 -2.38
C ASN A 517 5.69 -13.79 -1.96
N SER A 518 6.73 -13.96 -1.15
CA SER A 518 7.61 -12.87 -0.76
C SER A 518 9.05 -13.36 -0.62
N VAL A 519 9.99 -12.47 -0.85
CA VAL A 519 11.40 -12.71 -0.58
C VAL A 519 12.11 -11.44 -0.17
N VAL A 520 13.08 -11.58 0.72
CA VAL A 520 13.93 -10.48 1.13
C VAL A 520 15.12 -10.40 0.16
N LEU A 521 15.32 -9.23 -0.45
CA LEU A 521 16.42 -8.99 -1.38
C LEU A 521 17.76 -8.77 -0.64
N ASP A 522 18.85 -8.67 -1.40
CA ASP A 522 20.23 -8.54 -0.89
C ASP A 522 20.33 -7.45 0.21
N ASP A 523 21.14 -7.73 1.24
CA ASP A 523 21.33 -6.89 2.44
C ASP A 523 20.10 -6.68 3.36
N GLN A 524 19.01 -7.44 3.13
CA GLN A 524 17.77 -7.40 3.94
C GLN A 524 17.11 -6.01 4.03
N GLN A 525 17.29 -5.17 3.00
CA GLN A 525 16.79 -3.79 2.99
C GLN A 525 15.47 -3.62 2.23
N VAL A 526 15.13 -4.56 1.33
CA VAL A 526 13.91 -4.50 0.51
C VAL A 526 13.26 -5.86 0.52
N THR A 527 11.96 -5.88 0.81
CA THR A 527 11.13 -7.08 0.67
C THR A 527 10.33 -6.99 -0.62
N PHE A 528 10.47 -8.01 -1.46
CA PHE A 528 9.84 -8.13 -2.77
C PHE A 528 8.72 -9.17 -2.70
N PHE A 529 7.51 -8.75 -3.06
CA PHE A 529 6.29 -9.55 -3.02
C PHE A 529 5.77 -9.73 -4.44
N TRP A 530 5.22 -10.91 -4.74
CA TRP A 530 4.57 -11.14 -6.03
C TRP A 530 3.47 -12.19 -6.00
N THR A 531 2.52 -12.00 -6.90
CA THR A 531 1.46 -12.97 -7.22
C THR A 531 1.35 -13.09 -8.73
N LEU A 532 1.46 -14.33 -9.24
CA LEU A 532 1.17 -14.65 -10.63
C LEU A 532 -0.34 -14.85 -10.81
N SER A 533 -0.91 -14.30 -11.88
CA SER A 533 -2.31 -14.57 -12.23
C SER A 533 -2.54 -16.06 -12.49
N LYS A 534 -3.77 -16.55 -12.31
CA LYS A 534 -4.16 -17.95 -12.55
C LYS A 534 -3.82 -18.40 -13.97
N ASP A 535 -4.05 -17.51 -14.94
CA ASP A 535 -3.77 -17.74 -16.36
C ASP A 535 -2.29 -17.54 -16.72
N LYS A 536 -1.47 -17.09 -15.77
CA LYS A 536 -0.02 -16.84 -15.92
C LYS A 536 0.34 -15.89 -17.07
N ASP A 537 -0.49 -14.89 -17.32
CA ASP A 537 -0.24 -13.83 -18.31
C ASP A 537 0.22 -12.51 -17.66
N SER A 538 -0.06 -12.33 -16.38
CA SER A 538 0.29 -11.13 -15.62
C SER A 538 0.92 -11.45 -14.27
N ILE A 539 1.71 -10.50 -13.78
CA ILE A 539 2.36 -10.53 -12.47
C ILE A 539 2.01 -9.25 -11.71
N SER A 540 1.61 -9.43 -10.46
CA SER A 540 1.38 -8.35 -9.50
C SER A 540 2.60 -8.28 -8.60
N ILE A 541 3.17 -7.10 -8.43
CA ILE A 541 4.42 -6.90 -7.71
C ILE A 541 4.22 -5.81 -6.67
N ALA A 542 4.71 -6.06 -5.45
CA ALA A 542 4.96 -5.02 -4.47
C ALA A 542 6.42 -5.07 -4.00
N ALA A 543 6.97 -3.89 -3.73
CA ALA A 543 8.27 -3.77 -3.09
C ALA A 543 8.16 -2.79 -1.93
N ARG A 544 8.65 -3.22 -0.76
CA ARG A 544 8.67 -2.43 0.47
C ARG A 544 10.11 -2.25 0.92
N GLY A 545 10.51 -1.00 1.17
CA GLY A 545 11.78 -0.72 1.83
C GLY A 545 11.73 -1.00 3.33
N GLU A 546 12.89 -1.22 3.94
CA GLU A 546 13.02 -1.30 5.41
C GLU A 546 13.66 -0.03 6.00
N LYS A 547 13.99 0.95 5.15
CA LYS A 547 14.57 2.24 5.52
C LYS A 547 13.77 3.41 5.00
N LYS A 548 13.84 4.52 5.74
CA LYS A 548 13.27 5.79 5.31
C LYS A 548 13.95 6.25 4.01
N SER A 549 13.15 6.55 3.01
CA SER A 549 13.62 6.96 1.68
C SER A 549 12.60 7.89 1.02
N GLY A 550 13.05 8.74 0.10
CA GLY A 550 12.16 9.54 -0.74
C GLY A 550 11.69 8.81 -1.99
N TYR A 551 12.44 7.80 -2.43
CA TYR A 551 12.00 6.86 -3.46
C TYR A 551 12.57 5.46 -3.23
N LEU A 552 11.84 4.47 -3.73
CA LEU A 552 12.28 3.08 -3.84
C LEU A 552 12.30 2.69 -5.32
N ALA A 553 13.41 2.09 -5.75
CA ALA A 553 13.58 1.57 -7.11
C ALA A 553 13.87 0.08 -7.08
N ILE A 554 13.16 -0.68 -7.91
CA ILE A 554 13.46 -2.08 -8.23
C ILE A 554 13.87 -2.19 -9.69
N GLY A 555 14.90 -2.98 -9.98
CA GLY A 555 15.43 -3.15 -11.33
C GLY A 555 15.48 -4.63 -11.74
N PHE A 556 15.12 -4.92 -12.99
CA PHE A 556 15.28 -6.23 -13.59
C PHE A 556 16.53 -6.24 -14.47
N GLY A 557 17.56 -6.93 -13.99
CA GLY A 557 18.89 -6.95 -14.60
C GLY A 557 19.97 -7.44 -13.65
N SER A 558 21.17 -7.67 -14.18
CA SER A 558 22.32 -8.10 -13.36
C SER A 558 23.02 -6.93 -12.65
N ALA A 559 22.85 -5.70 -13.15
CA ALA A 559 23.44 -4.48 -12.64
C ALA A 559 22.58 -3.28 -13.09
N MET A 560 22.88 -2.08 -12.58
CA MET A 560 22.17 -0.86 -12.95
C MET A 560 22.17 -0.60 -14.46
N VAL A 561 23.32 -0.74 -15.12
CA VAL A 561 23.43 -0.58 -16.58
C VAL A 561 22.79 -1.78 -17.28
N ASN A 562 21.99 -1.49 -18.30
CA ASN A 562 21.15 -2.44 -19.04
C ASN A 562 20.07 -3.11 -18.18
N SER A 563 19.36 -2.31 -17.36
CA SER A 563 18.23 -2.80 -16.55
C SER A 563 16.97 -1.98 -16.77
N TYR A 564 15.83 -2.67 -16.63
CA TYR A 564 14.51 -2.02 -16.56
C TYR A 564 14.20 -1.73 -15.10
N ALA A 565 13.93 -0.47 -14.77
CA ALA A 565 13.68 -0.03 -13.41
C ALA A 565 12.24 0.46 -13.23
N TYR A 566 11.69 0.19 -12.06
CA TYR A 566 10.41 0.71 -11.59
C TYR A 566 10.70 1.54 -10.35
N VAL A 567 10.34 2.82 -10.39
CA VAL A 567 10.64 3.76 -9.32
C VAL A 567 9.33 4.28 -8.74
N GLY A 568 9.17 4.12 -7.43
CA GLY A 568 8.03 4.65 -6.67
C GLY A 568 8.45 5.78 -5.73
N TRP A 569 7.70 6.88 -5.72
CA TRP A 569 7.91 8.03 -4.83
C TRP A 569 6.59 8.74 -4.54
N ILE A 570 6.61 9.61 -3.52
CA ILE A 570 5.49 10.50 -3.18
C ILE A 570 5.84 11.92 -3.61
N ASP A 571 4.93 12.61 -4.28
CA ASP A 571 5.10 14.01 -4.68
C ASP A 571 4.84 15.00 -3.52
N ASP A 572 5.07 16.29 -3.78
CA ASP A 572 4.88 17.36 -2.78
C ASP A 572 3.41 17.52 -2.34
N VAL A 573 2.46 16.96 -3.09
CA VAL A 573 1.01 16.98 -2.81
C VAL A 573 0.59 15.74 -2.00
N GLY A 574 1.52 14.82 -1.73
CA GLY A 574 1.26 13.57 -1.01
C GLY A 574 0.71 12.45 -1.89
N LYS A 575 0.68 12.62 -3.22
CA LYS A 575 0.24 11.59 -4.16
C LYS A 575 1.41 10.68 -4.53
N GLY A 576 1.19 9.37 -4.44
CA GLY A 576 2.15 8.36 -4.84
C GLY A 576 2.17 8.11 -6.34
N HIS A 577 3.37 7.97 -6.90
CA HIS A 577 3.63 7.68 -8.32
C HIS A 577 4.50 6.43 -8.44
N VAL A 578 4.33 5.67 -9.53
CA VAL A 578 5.26 4.60 -9.93
C VAL A 578 5.47 4.69 -11.43
N ASN A 579 6.71 4.95 -11.84
CA ASN A 579 7.07 5.06 -13.26
C ASN A 579 8.16 4.06 -13.66
N THR A 580 8.21 3.77 -14.96
CA THR A 580 9.12 2.79 -15.57
C THR A 580 10.25 3.49 -16.30
N TYR A 581 11.46 2.91 -16.23
CA TYR A 581 12.67 3.46 -16.82
C TYR A 581 13.55 2.37 -17.43
N TRP A 582 14.33 2.75 -18.44
CA TRP A 582 15.45 1.97 -18.97
C TRP A 582 16.76 2.68 -18.65
N ILE A 583 17.73 1.93 -18.12
CA ILE A 583 19.01 2.50 -17.67
C ILE A 583 20.13 1.94 -18.54
N ASP A 584 20.83 2.81 -19.29
CA ASP A 584 21.98 2.44 -20.15
C ASP A 584 23.33 2.99 -19.66
N GLY A 585 23.35 3.69 -18.53
CA GLY A 585 24.54 4.25 -17.91
C GLY A 585 24.36 4.53 -16.41
N LYS A 586 25.37 5.13 -15.77
CA LYS A 586 25.35 5.42 -14.32
C LYS A 586 24.94 6.85 -13.98
N ASP A 587 25.08 7.77 -14.93
CA ASP A 587 24.71 9.17 -14.74
C ASP A 587 23.20 9.37 -14.92
N ALA A 588 22.65 10.42 -14.30
CA ALA A 588 21.22 10.74 -14.36
C ALA A 588 20.66 10.90 -15.78
N LEU A 589 21.48 11.34 -16.74
CA LEU A 589 21.11 11.49 -18.15
C LEU A 589 20.89 10.16 -18.88
N ASN A 590 21.36 9.06 -18.30
CA ASN A 590 21.28 7.71 -18.86
C ASN A 590 20.10 6.90 -18.27
N VAL A 591 19.17 7.60 -17.62
CA VAL A 591 17.91 7.04 -17.10
C VAL A 591 16.79 7.54 -18.00
N HIS A 592 16.32 6.68 -18.89
CA HIS A 592 15.33 7.02 -19.90
C HIS A 592 13.95 6.57 -19.45
N PRO A 593 12.94 7.45 -19.37
CA PRO A 593 11.59 7.03 -19.04
C PRO A 593 11.03 6.11 -20.13
N THR A 594 10.35 5.05 -19.72
CA THR A 594 9.64 4.12 -20.61
C THR A 594 8.14 4.18 -20.35
N THR A 595 7.33 3.68 -21.28
CA THR A 595 5.88 3.62 -21.13
C THR A 595 5.41 2.18 -21.18
N GLU A 596 5.13 1.59 -20.02
CA GLU A 596 4.53 0.27 -19.89
C GLU A 596 3.05 0.39 -19.47
N ASN A 597 2.22 -0.57 -19.87
CA ASN A 597 0.82 -0.65 -19.44
C ASN A 597 0.75 -1.23 -18.03
N LEU A 598 0.97 -0.37 -17.03
CA LEU A 598 0.82 -0.71 -15.62
C LEU A 598 -0.63 -0.48 -15.17
N THR A 599 -1.18 -1.46 -14.47
CA THR A 599 -2.49 -1.35 -13.82
C THR A 599 -2.33 -1.45 -12.31
N TYR A 600 -3.28 -0.90 -11.56
CA TYR A 600 -3.28 -0.92 -10.09
C TYR A 600 -2.01 -0.33 -9.47
N VAL A 601 -1.56 0.80 -10.03
CA VAL A 601 -0.39 1.52 -9.53
C VAL A 601 -0.74 2.21 -8.21
N ARG A 602 -0.02 1.86 -7.14
CA ARG A 602 -0.10 2.51 -5.83
C ARG A 602 1.30 2.73 -5.30
N CYS A 603 1.53 3.88 -4.68
CA CYS A 603 2.72 4.12 -3.88
C CYS A 603 2.31 4.80 -2.58
N LYS A 604 2.75 4.23 -1.45
CA LYS A 604 2.42 4.71 -0.12
C LYS A 604 3.70 4.94 0.68
N SER A 605 3.68 5.92 1.57
CA SER A 605 4.76 6.21 2.51
C SER A 605 4.23 6.10 3.94
N GLU A 606 4.66 5.08 4.66
CA GLU A 606 4.29 4.86 6.06
C GLU A 606 5.53 5.09 6.93
N SER A 607 5.47 6.07 7.83
CA SER A 607 6.63 6.45 8.66
C SER A 607 7.91 6.77 7.86
N GLY A 608 7.77 7.19 6.61
CA GLY A 608 8.87 7.48 5.68
C GLY A 608 9.39 6.26 4.90
N ILE A 609 8.82 5.07 5.10
CA ILE A 609 9.11 3.87 4.32
C ILE A 609 8.22 3.84 3.09
N ILE A 610 8.85 3.74 1.91
CA ILE A 610 8.14 3.65 0.64
C ILE A 610 7.76 2.20 0.35
N THR A 611 6.48 2.01 0.02
CA THR A 611 5.94 0.80 -0.60
C THR A 611 5.41 1.18 -1.97
N LEU A 612 5.84 0.45 -3.01
CA LEU A 612 5.32 0.59 -4.36
C LEU A 612 4.63 -0.71 -4.78
N GLU A 613 3.53 -0.58 -5.50
CA GLU A 613 2.69 -1.68 -5.97
C GLU A 613 2.23 -1.42 -7.40
N PHE A 614 2.27 -2.45 -8.23
CA PHE A 614 1.74 -2.39 -9.59
C PHE A 614 1.49 -3.79 -10.15
N THR A 615 0.62 -3.87 -11.16
CA THR A 615 0.40 -5.08 -11.95
C THR A 615 0.85 -4.83 -13.38
N ARG A 616 1.56 -5.80 -13.97
CA ARG A 616 2.00 -5.76 -15.37
C ARG A 616 1.83 -7.10 -16.07
N LEU A 617 1.78 -7.07 -17.39
CA LEU A 617 1.84 -8.28 -18.21
C LEU A 617 3.27 -8.85 -18.22
N LEU A 618 3.37 -10.18 -18.25
CA LEU A 618 4.65 -10.88 -18.38
C LEU A 618 5.29 -10.64 -19.75
N LYS A 619 4.47 -10.54 -20.79
CA LYS A 619 4.85 -10.16 -22.16
C LYS A 619 4.16 -8.86 -22.55
N PRO A 620 4.90 -7.80 -22.91
CA PRO A 620 4.31 -6.56 -23.43
C PRO A 620 3.52 -6.81 -24.72
N LEU A 621 2.37 -6.16 -24.88
CA LEU A 621 1.53 -6.23 -26.09
C LEU A 621 2.09 -5.32 -27.19
N CYS A 622 3.23 -5.71 -27.77
CA CYS A 622 3.86 -4.96 -28.86
C CYS A 622 3.75 -5.72 -30.19
N SER A 623 3.09 -5.11 -31.17
CA SER A 623 3.13 -5.54 -32.57
C SER A 623 4.33 -4.89 -33.26
N HIS A 624 5.37 -5.67 -33.56
CA HIS A 624 6.50 -5.30 -34.44
C HIS A 624 7.10 -3.89 -34.24
N SER A 625 7.45 -3.50 -33.00
CA SER A 625 8.13 -2.22 -32.75
C SER A 625 9.46 -2.42 -32.03
N ASP A 626 10.52 -1.75 -32.48
CA ASP A 626 11.88 -1.76 -31.88
C ASP A 626 11.98 -1.05 -30.51
N LYS A 627 10.83 -0.73 -29.90
CA LYS A 627 10.76 0.00 -28.63
C LYS A 627 11.42 -0.80 -27.51
N LEU A 628 12.17 -0.11 -26.65
CA LEU A 628 12.98 -0.71 -25.59
C LEU A 628 12.11 -1.45 -24.56
N GLU A 629 10.95 -0.91 -24.21
CA GLU A 629 9.99 -1.51 -23.28
C GLU A 629 9.48 -2.89 -23.74
N CYS A 630 9.40 -3.14 -25.05
CA CYS A 630 8.91 -4.41 -25.60
C CYS A 630 9.89 -5.58 -25.39
N LYS A 631 11.16 -5.27 -25.05
CA LYS A 631 12.19 -6.27 -24.74
C LYS A 631 12.18 -6.68 -23.26
N ASN A 632 11.42 -5.99 -22.41
CA ASN A 632 11.26 -6.30 -20.98
C ASN A 632 10.31 -7.49 -20.77
N ILE A 633 10.69 -8.68 -21.23
CA ILE A 633 9.90 -9.91 -21.12
C ILE A 633 10.29 -10.67 -19.86
N ILE A 634 9.31 -11.06 -19.06
CA ILE A 634 9.51 -11.92 -17.88
C ILE A 634 9.03 -13.32 -18.22
N ASP A 635 9.94 -14.28 -18.25
CA ASP A 635 9.60 -15.70 -18.30
C ASP A 635 9.55 -16.26 -16.87
N PRO A 636 8.37 -16.64 -16.34
CA PRO A 636 8.22 -17.11 -14.97
C PRO A 636 8.98 -18.42 -14.69
N THR A 637 9.36 -19.17 -15.72
CA THR A 637 10.12 -20.42 -15.58
C THR A 637 11.62 -20.19 -15.38
N THR A 638 12.11 -19.00 -15.72
CA THR A 638 13.51 -18.62 -15.57
C THR A 638 13.73 -17.78 -14.30
N PRO A 639 14.89 -17.88 -13.63
CA PRO A 639 15.19 -17.03 -12.48
C PRO A 639 15.27 -15.55 -12.90
N LEU A 640 14.42 -14.71 -12.31
CA LEU A 640 14.42 -13.27 -12.55
C LEU A 640 15.52 -12.61 -11.71
N LYS A 641 16.45 -11.90 -12.36
CA LYS A 641 17.49 -11.13 -11.67
C LYS A 641 16.91 -9.79 -11.20
N VAL A 642 16.87 -9.61 -9.89
CA VAL A 642 16.32 -8.39 -9.26
C VAL A 642 17.43 -7.66 -8.51
N ILE A 643 17.53 -6.36 -8.77
CA ILE A 643 18.37 -5.38 -8.05
C ILE A 643 17.47 -4.30 -7.45
N TRP A 644 17.98 -3.54 -6.49
CA TRP A 644 17.19 -2.48 -5.85
C TRP A 644 18.07 -1.28 -5.45
N ALA A 645 17.45 -0.12 -5.31
CA ALA A 645 18.08 1.10 -4.84
C ALA A 645 17.09 2.02 -4.11
N MET A 646 17.59 2.84 -3.18
CA MET A 646 16.82 3.85 -2.45
C MET A 646 17.57 5.18 -2.46
N GLY A 647 16.83 6.27 -2.64
CA GLY A 647 17.38 7.62 -2.62
C GLY A 647 16.51 8.63 -1.89
N THR A 648 16.94 9.89 -1.86
CA THR A 648 16.34 10.96 -1.06
C THR A 648 15.17 11.65 -1.74
N SER A 649 15.18 11.75 -3.07
CA SER A 649 14.15 12.45 -3.84
C SER A 649 14.12 11.95 -5.27
N TRP A 650 12.93 11.85 -5.86
CA TRP A 650 12.73 11.53 -7.27
C TRP A 650 11.82 12.58 -7.91
N ALA A 651 12.00 12.80 -9.21
CA ALA A 651 11.18 13.71 -9.99
C ALA A 651 10.98 13.13 -11.39
N ASP A 652 9.81 13.39 -11.98
CA ASP A 652 9.45 12.84 -13.30
C ASP A 652 10.29 13.39 -14.45
N GLN A 653 10.81 14.60 -14.31
CA GLN A 653 11.60 15.28 -15.33
C GLN A 653 12.80 16.00 -14.70
N GLY A 654 13.94 16.00 -15.41
CA GLY A 654 15.14 16.73 -14.99
C GLY A 654 15.95 16.04 -13.90
N LEU A 655 16.18 14.72 -14.03
CA LEU A 655 17.03 13.97 -13.11
C LEU A 655 18.44 14.59 -13.06
N SER A 656 18.96 14.73 -11.84
CA SER A 656 20.28 15.29 -11.55
C SER A 656 21.02 14.43 -10.53
N GLU A 657 22.25 14.83 -10.15
CA GLU A 657 23.00 14.15 -9.09
C GLU A 657 22.27 14.11 -7.74
N ARG A 658 21.29 14.99 -7.51
CA ARG A 658 20.45 14.97 -6.29
C ARG A 658 19.53 13.74 -6.21
N ASN A 659 19.29 13.05 -7.32
CA ASN A 659 18.46 11.85 -7.40
C ASN A 659 19.29 10.57 -7.22
N MET A 660 20.58 10.68 -6.91
CA MET A 660 21.43 9.52 -6.69
C MET A 660 20.96 8.72 -5.48
N HIS A 661 20.94 7.40 -5.63
CA HIS A 661 20.64 6.50 -4.53
C HIS A 661 21.72 6.60 -3.44
N PHE A 662 21.33 6.56 -2.17
CA PHE A 662 22.28 6.47 -1.04
C PHE A 662 22.45 5.03 -0.54
N VAL A 663 21.50 4.13 -0.86
CA VAL A 663 21.61 2.68 -0.61
C VAL A 663 21.23 1.91 -1.86
N LYS A 664 21.92 0.80 -2.13
CA LYS A 664 21.67 -0.09 -3.27
C LYS A 664 22.07 -1.53 -2.96
N SER A 665 21.56 -2.47 -3.75
CA SER A 665 22.03 -3.86 -3.75
C SER A 665 23.51 -3.98 -4.14
N GLN A 666 24.24 -4.91 -3.53
CA GLN A 666 25.64 -5.20 -3.92
C GLN A 666 25.71 -6.19 -5.06
N ARG A 667 24.75 -7.11 -5.12
CA ARG A 667 24.60 -8.14 -6.17
C ARG A 667 23.13 -8.34 -6.53
N PRO A 668 22.84 -8.87 -7.74
CA PRO A 668 21.48 -9.27 -8.08
C PRO A 668 21.05 -10.51 -7.30
N VAL A 669 19.78 -10.55 -6.94
CA VAL A 669 19.11 -11.73 -6.35
C VAL A 669 18.35 -12.45 -7.45
N LEU A 670 18.51 -13.77 -7.53
CA LEU A 670 17.82 -14.64 -8.48
C LEU A 670 16.48 -15.08 -7.89
N VAL A 671 15.38 -14.45 -8.30
CA VAL A 671 14.02 -14.75 -7.83
C VAL A 671 13.40 -15.82 -8.70
N LEU A 672 13.06 -16.97 -8.10
CA LEU A 672 12.38 -18.09 -8.74
C LEU A 672 10.86 -17.91 -8.60
N LEU A 673 10.26 -17.19 -9.55
CA LEU A 673 8.86 -16.75 -9.48
C LEU A 673 7.85 -17.89 -9.28
N MET A 674 8.07 -19.04 -9.92
CA MET A 674 7.20 -20.22 -9.79
C MET A 674 7.34 -20.97 -8.45
N ARG A 675 8.49 -20.85 -7.79
CA ARG A 675 8.80 -21.60 -6.56
C ARG A 675 8.53 -20.79 -5.28
N GLY A 676 8.44 -19.46 -5.39
CA GLY A 676 8.29 -18.61 -4.20
C GLY A 676 9.58 -18.42 -3.42
N SER A 677 10.75 -18.59 -4.05
CA SER A 677 12.06 -18.54 -3.37
C SER A 677 13.06 -17.69 -4.14
N ALA A 678 14.15 -17.28 -3.49
CA ALA A 678 15.27 -16.64 -4.18
C ALA A 678 16.64 -17.14 -3.70
N GLU A 679 17.62 -17.00 -4.58
CA GLU A 679 19.02 -17.40 -4.34
C GLU A 679 19.95 -16.23 -4.69
N ALA A 680 21.02 -16.05 -3.93
CA ALA A 680 22.03 -15.03 -4.24
C ALA A 680 23.03 -15.55 -5.29
N GLU A 681 23.39 -14.72 -6.28
CA GLU A 681 24.43 -15.06 -7.25
C GLU A 681 25.81 -15.17 -6.53
N GLN A 682 26.53 -16.29 -6.71
CA GLN A 682 27.83 -16.56 -6.07
C GLN A 682 28.98 -15.87 -6.82
N ASP A 683 29.85 -15.14 -6.10
CA ASP A 683 31.03 -14.50 -6.69
C ASP A 683 32.26 -15.43 -6.67
N LEU A 684 32.58 -16.05 -7.81
CA LEU A 684 33.75 -16.93 -7.96
C LEU A 684 35.09 -16.19 -8.22
N ARG A 685 35.10 -14.85 -8.24
CA ARG A 685 36.31 -14.06 -8.56
C ARG A 685 37.52 -14.36 -7.67
N PRO A 686 37.41 -14.46 -6.33
CA PRO A 686 38.58 -14.68 -5.46
C PRO A 686 39.28 -16.01 -5.72
N VAL A 687 38.50 -17.08 -5.96
CA VAL A 687 39.03 -18.42 -6.22
C VAL A 687 39.80 -18.47 -7.54
N LEU A 688 39.24 -17.87 -8.60
CA LEU A 688 39.87 -17.84 -9.91
C LEU A 688 41.17 -17.02 -9.92
N ALA A 689 41.25 -15.96 -9.10
CA ALA A 689 42.48 -15.19 -8.92
C ALA A 689 43.60 -16.03 -8.25
N VAL A 690 43.26 -16.82 -7.23
CA VAL A 690 44.21 -17.73 -6.56
C VAL A 690 44.71 -18.81 -7.51
N HIS A 691 43.83 -19.41 -8.32
CA HIS A 691 44.22 -20.33 -9.39
C HIS A 691 45.23 -19.70 -10.36
N GLY A 692 44.95 -18.50 -10.86
CA GLY A 692 45.82 -17.78 -11.79
C GLY A 692 47.22 -17.49 -11.21
N PHE A 693 47.29 -17.07 -9.95
CA PHE A 693 48.57 -16.81 -9.26
C PHE A 693 49.43 -18.07 -9.14
N MET A 694 48.84 -19.19 -8.71
CA MET A 694 49.55 -20.46 -8.60
C MET A 694 50.08 -20.96 -9.96
N MET A 695 49.28 -20.79 -11.03
CA MET A 695 49.70 -21.17 -12.38
C MET A 695 50.86 -20.32 -12.90
N PHE A 696 50.89 -19.01 -12.59
CA PHE A 696 52.03 -18.15 -12.93
C PHE A 696 53.29 -18.55 -12.15
N LEU A 697 53.18 -18.84 -10.85
CA LEU A 697 54.32 -19.29 -10.03
C LEU A 697 54.95 -20.57 -10.59
N ALA A 698 54.13 -21.54 -11.03
CA ALA A 698 54.62 -22.78 -11.60
C ALA A 698 55.22 -22.59 -13.02
N TRP A 699 54.43 -22.08 -13.97
CA TRP A 699 54.82 -22.01 -15.39
C TRP A 699 55.70 -20.82 -15.74
N GLY A 700 55.62 -19.72 -14.98
CA GLY A 700 56.39 -18.50 -15.21
C GLY A 700 57.72 -18.46 -14.46
N ILE A 701 57.87 -19.19 -13.36
CA ILE A 701 59.04 -19.09 -12.47
C ILE A 701 59.69 -20.45 -12.22
N LEU A 702 59.01 -21.39 -11.56
CA LEU A 702 59.64 -22.61 -11.04
C LEU A 702 60.09 -23.58 -12.14
N LEU A 703 59.20 -23.94 -13.08
CA LEU A 703 59.52 -24.89 -14.15
C LEU A 703 60.59 -24.33 -15.12
N PRO A 704 60.49 -23.07 -15.61
CA PRO A 704 61.58 -22.46 -16.38
C PRO A 704 62.88 -22.35 -15.58
N GLY A 705 62.81 -21.96 -14.31
CA GLY A 705 63.98 -21.86 -13.43
C GLY A 705 64.72 -23.19 -13.28
N GLY A 706 63.99 -24.30 -13.16
CA GLY A 706 64.57 -25.65 -13.16
C GLY A 706 65.22 -26.02 -14.51
N ILE A 707 64.66 -25.58 -15.64
CA ILE A 707 65.29 -25.83 -16.96
C ILE A 707 66.60 -25.04 -17.09
N LEU A 708 66.61 -23.77 -16.64
CA LEU A 708 67.79 -22.92 -16.66
C LEU A 708 68.89 -23.45 -15.74
N SER A 709 68.54 -23.97 -14.56
CA SER A 709 69.53 -24.56 -13.65
C SER A 709 70.21 -25.78 -14.26
N ALA A 710 69.46 -26.68 -14.91
CA ALA A 710 70.02 -27.84 -15.59
C ALA A 710 70.92 -27.51 -16.78
N ARG A 711 70.70 -26.34 -17.41
CA ARG A 711 71.50 -25.90 -18.56
C ARG A 711 72.77 -25.16 -18.16
N TYR A 712 72.65 -24.16 -17.28
CA TYR A 712 73.74 -23.21 -17.03
C TYR A 712 74.51 -23.44 -15.73
N LEU A 713 73.96 -24.18 -14.76
CA LEU A 713 74.62 -24.37 -13.45
C LEU A 713 75.49 -25.63 -13.37
N LYS A 714 75.75 -26.32 -14.48
CA LYS A 714 76.59 -27.54 -14.53
C LYS A 714 78.02 -27.36 -13.98
N HIS A 715 78.53 -26.12 -13.93
CA HIS A 715 79.84 -25.78 -13.35
C HIS A 715 79.92 -25.86 -11.81
N VAL A 716 78.79 -26.01 -11.11
CA VAL A 716 78.78 -26.12 -9.65
C VAL A 716 79.28 -27.52 -9.28
N LYS A 717 80.31 -27.60 -8.42
CA LYS A 717 80.92 -28.88 -8.02
C LYS A 717 79.87 -29.83 -7.41
N GLY A 718 79.84 -31.08 -7.87
CA GLY A 718 78.91 -32.12 -7.43
C GLY A 718 77.56 -32.11 -8.17
N ASP A 719 76.58 -32.84 -7.63
CA ASP A 719 75.24 -33.01 -8.24
C ASP A 719 74.25 -31.87 -7.91
N GLY A 720 74.74 -30.72 -7.43
CA GLY A 720 73.90 -29.62 -6.95
C GLY A 720 72.96 -29.03 -8.02
N TRP A 721 73.41 -28.95 -9.28
CA TRP A 721 72.55 -28.49 -10.39
C TRP A 721 71.39 -29.47 -10.66
N TYR A 722 71.64 -30.77 -10.48
CA TYR A 722 70.67 -31.83 -10.72
C TYR A 722 69.62 -31.86 -9.62
N GLN A 723 70.05 -31.74 -8.36
CA GLN A 723 69.13 -31.61 -7.22
C GLN A 723 68.24 -30.37 -7.35
N LEU A 724 68.82 -29.22 -7.69
CA LEU A 724 68.06 -27.97 -7.89
C LEU A 724 67.05 -28.09 -9.04
N HIS A 725 67.43 -28.70 -10.16
CA HIS A 725 66.49 -29.00 -11.25
C HIS A 725 65.32 -29.85 -10.73
N VAL A 726 65.63 -30.99 -10.11
CA VAL A 726 64.63 -31.95 -9.62
C VAL A 726 63.67 -31.29 -8.62
N TYR A 727 64.18 -30.55 -7.63
CA TYR A 727 63.33 -29.87 -6.65
C TYR A 727 62.41 -28.83 -7.29
N LEU A 728 62.92 -27.98 -8.18
CA LEU A 728 62.08 -26.98 -8.87
C LEU A 728 61.01 -27.62 -9.76
N GLN A 729 61.33 -28.73 -10.44
CA GLN A 729 60.36 -29.46 -11.26
C GLN A 729 59.25 -30.11 -10.41
N TYR A 730 59.60 -30.79 -9.32
CA TYR A 730 58.61 -31.40 -8.43
C TYR A 730 57.74 -30.36 -7.70
N SER A 731 58.33 -29.26 -7.21
CA SER A 731 57.58 -28.15 -6.60
C SER A 731 56.63 -27.49 -7.60
N GLY A 732 57.08 -27.23 -8.83
CA GLY A 732 56.24 -26.69 -9.89
C GLY A 732 55.07 -27.61 -10.23
N LEU A 733 55.31 -28.92 -10.38
CA LEU A 733 54.27 -29.91 -10.66
C LEU A 733 53.24 -30.02 -9.51
N ALA A 734 53.69 -30.00 -8.26
CA ALA A 734 52.80 -30.03 -7.09
C ALA A 734 51.85 -28.82 -7.05
N ILE A 735 52.37 -27.62 -7.33
CA ILE A 735 51.56 -26.39 -7.39
C ILE A 735 50.53 -26.46 -8.52
N ILE A 736 50.90 -26.99 -9.69
CA ILE A 736 49.96 -27.18 -10.82
C ILE A 736 48.81 -28.11 -10.41
N LEU A 737 49.11 -29.26 -9.81
CA LEU A 737 48.08 -30.22 -9.38
C LEU A 737 47.15 -29.62 -8.32
N LEU A 738 47.70 -28.91 -7.33
CA LEU A 738 46.93 -28.24 -6.30
C LEU A 738 46.03 -27.14 -6.89
N ALA A 739 46.55 -26.35 -7.83
CA ALA A 739 45.81 -25.28 -8.47
C ALA A 739 44.65 -25.78 -9.35
N VAL A 740 44.81 -26.91 -10.03
CA VAL A 740 43.71 -27.56 -10.76
C VAL A 740 42.68 -28.13 -9.80
N LEU A 741 43.11 -28.79 -8.71
CA LEU A 741 42.20 -29.35 -7.72
C LEU A 741 41.27 -28.29 -7.12
N PHE A 742 41.82 -27.15 -6.68
CA PHE A 742 41.04 -26.03 -6.16
C PHE A 742 40.04 -25.48 -7.19
N ALA A 743 40.46 -25.32 -8.44
CA ALA A 743 39.57 -24.84 -9.50
C ALA A 743 38.41 -25.81 -9.77
N VAL A 744 38.66 -27.12 -9.78
CA VAL A 744 37.61 -28.13 -10.02
C VAL A 744 36.65 -28.26 -8.85
N ALA A 745 37.16 -28.21 -7.61
CA ALA A 745 36.34 -28.30 -6.40
C ALA A 745 35.31 -27.16 -6.32
N GLU A 746 35.73 -25.93 -6.62
CA GLU A 746 34.87 -24.74 -6.54
C GLU A 746 33.94 -24.58 -7.75
N LEU A 747 34.38 -24.98 -8.94
CA LEU A 747 33.53 -24.95 -10.15
C LEU A 747 32.48 -26.07 -10.20
N ARG A 748 32.46 -26.96 -9.20
CA ARG A 748 31.55 -28.13 -9.10
C ARG A 748 31.48 -28.96 -10.39
N GLY A 749 32.58 -29.04 -11.13
CA GLY A 749 32.65 -29.75 -12.41
C GLY A 749 33.88 -29.42 -13.26
N PHE A 750 34.18 -30.28 -14.23
CA PHE A 750 35.31 -30.12 -15.16
C PHE A 750 34.79 -29.98 -16.60
N TYR A 751 34.80 -28.76 -17.15
CA TYR A 751 34.25 -28.46 -18.47
C TYR A 751 35.35 -28.10 -19.47
N VAL A 752 35.43 -28.81 -20.60
CA VAL A 752 36.48 -28.64 -21.63
C VAL A 752 36.01 -27.77 -22.81
N THR A 753 35.42 -26.61 -22.51
CA THR A 753 34.85 -25.73 -23.54
C THR A 753 35.84 -24.66 -24.01
N SER A 754 36.68 -24.14 -23.12
CA SER A 754 37.60 -23.03 -23.42
C SER A 754 38.96 -23.46 -23.94
N LEU A 755 39.56 -22.61 -24.78
CA LEU A 755 40.95 -22.75 -25.23
C LEU A 755 41.94 -22.80 -24.05
N HIS A 756 41.69 -22.05 -22.98
CA HIS A 756 42.52 -22.10 -21.76
C HIS A 756 42.58 -23.51 -21.17
N VAL A 757 41.42 -24.16 -21.01
CA VAL A 757 41.34 -25.51 -20.44
C VAL A 757 42.02 -26.52 -21.37
N LYS A 758 41.86 -26.38 -22.70
CA LYS A 758 42.53 -27.26 -23.68
C LYS A 758 44.06 -27.16 -23.60
N PHE A 759 44.62 -25.95 -23.62
CA PHE A 759 46.08 -25.76 -23.48
C PHE A 759 46.58 -26.19 -22.10
N GLY A 760 45.81 -25.91 -21.04
CA GLY A 760 46.13 -26.32 -19.67
C GLY A 760 46.20 -27.84 -19.49
N ILE A 761 45.26 -28.60 -20.07
CA ILE A 761 45.29 -30.07 -20.05
C ILE A 761 46.52 -30.60 -20.80
N ILE A 762 46.81 -30.08 -21.99
CA ILE A 762 47.99 -30.49 -22.77
C ILE A 762 49.27 -30.25 -21.97
N ALA A 763 49.40 -29.06 -21.37
CA ALA A 763 50.56 -28.70 -20.55
C ALA A 763 50.69 -29.61 -19.31
N LEU A 764 49.59 -29.89 -18.62
CA LEU A 764 49.55 -30.78 -17.47
C LEU A 764 49.96 -32.22 -17.82
N LEU A 765 49.42 -32.77 -18.91
CA LEU A 765 49.78 -34.12 -19.38
C LEU A 765 51.28 -34.21 -19.71
N LEU A 766 51.81 -33.23 -20.45
CA LEU A 766 53.23 -33.19 -20.78
C LEU A 766 54.12 -33.04 -19.55
N ALA A 767 53.68 -32.28 -18.54
CA ALA A 767 54.39 -32.13 -17.27
C ALA A 767 54.38 -33.42 -16.43
N CYS A 768 53.24 -34.11 -16.33
CA CYS A 768 53.13 -35.39 -15.60
C CYS A 768 53.92 -36.53 -16.26
N ILE A 769 54.14 -36.48 -17.57
CA ILE A 769 55.00 -37.45 -18.27
C ILE A 769 56.48 -37.25 -17.91
N GLN A 770 56.93 -36.04 -17.51
CA GLN A 770 58.35 -35.79 -17.22
C GLN A 770 58.90 -36.62 -16.06
N PRO A 771 58.22 -36.77 -14.89
CA PRO A 771 58.69 -37.66 -13.83
C PRO A 771 58.74 -39.14 -14.24
N ILE A 772 57.77 -39.61 -15.02
CA ILE A 772 57.75 -40.99 -15.54
C ILE A 772 58.95 -41.19 -16.47
N ASN A 773 59.20 -40.22 -17.34
CA ASN A 773 60.37 -40.20 -18.21
C ASN A 773 61.67 -40.20 -17.39
N ALA A 774 61.74 -39.41 -16.31
CA ALA A 774 62.90 -39.37 -15.43
C ALA A 774 63.16 -40.69 -14.70
N PHE A 775 62.12 -41.45 -14.35
CA PHE A 775 62.26 -42.79 -13.75
C PHE A 775 62.86 -43.80 -14.73
N LEU A 776 62.54 -43.69 -16.03
CA LEU A 776 63.06 -44.56 -17.09
C LEU A 776 64.47 -44.17 -17.57
N ARG A 777 65.16 -43.26 -16.87
CA ARG A 777 66.47 -42.72 -17.25
C ARG A 777 67.55 -43.81 -17.26
N PRO A 778 68.21 -44.08 -18.40
CA PRO A 778 69.32 -45.04 -18.48
C PRO A 778 70.58 -44.55 -17.74
N ASN A 779 71.37 -45.48 -17.20
CA ASN A 779 72.61 -45.20 -16.46
C ASN A 779 73.64 -44.41 -17.29
N LYS A 780 74.50 -43.63 -16.61
CA LYS A 780 75.61 -42.90 -17.25
C LYS A 780 76.68 -43.89 -17.73
N PRO A 781 77.14 -43.79 -19.00
CA PRO A 781 78.27 -44.59 -19.43
C PRO A 781 79.50 -44.22 -18.58
N ILE A 782 80.26 -45.24 -18.18
CA ILE A 782 81.53 -45.08 -17.46
C ILE A 782 82.59 -44.70 -18.50
N ASN A 783 83.54 -43.84 -18.09
CA ASN A 783 84.52 -43.16 -18.95
C ASN A 783 85.06 -44.04 -20.09
N GLY A 784 84.78 -43.63 -21.34
CA GLY A 784 85.32 -44.26 -22.57
C GLY A 784 84.35 -45.16 -23.35
N GLU A 785 83.17 -45.49 -22.85
CA GLU A 785 82.17 -46.30 -23.59
C GLU A 785 81.30 -45.46 -24.55
N VAL A 786 80.97 -46.03 -25.71
CA VAL A 786 80.05 -45.43 -26.69
C VAL A 786 78.66 -45.28 -26.08
N ILE A 787 78.07 -44.09 -26.20
CA ILE A 787 76.73 -43.78 -25.67
C ILE A 787 75.71 -44.75 -26.24
N SER A 788 74.98 -45.46 -25.37
CA SER A 788 73.88 -46.36 -25.78
C SER A 788 72.80 -45.59 -26.53
N SER A 789 72.31 -46.12 -27.66
CA SER A 789 71.21 -45.53 -28.44
C SER A 789 69.95 -45.25 -27.61
N ARG A 790 69.72 -46.04 -26.54
CA ARG A 790 68.60 -45.84 -25.60
C ARG A 790 68.74 -44.55 -24.79
N ARG A 791 69.97 -44.19 -24.38
CA ARG A 791 70.25 -42.95 -23.64
C ARG A 791 70.08 -41.72 -24.53
N LEU A 792 70.53 -41.80 -25.78
CA LEU A 792 70.37 -40.73 -26.75
C LEU A 792 68.87 -40.45 -27.03
N ILE A 793 68.08 -41.49 -27.29
CA ILE A 793 66.62 -41.37 -27.50
C ILE A 793 65.93 -40.76 -26.27
N TRP A 794 66.34 -41.18 -25.07
CA TRP A 794 65.81 -40.62 -23.82
C TRP A 794 66.14 -39.13 -23.67
N GLU A 795 67.38 -38.73 -23.94
CA GLU A 795 67.81 -37.31 -23.86
C GLU A 795 67.01 -36.45 -24.83
N TYR A 796 66.85 -36.88 -26.09
CA TYR A 796 66.00 -36.19 -27.07
C TYR A 796 64.54 -36.12 -26.64
N SER A 797 63.97 -37.24 -26.21
CA SER A 797 62.59 -37.30 -25.74
C SER A 797 62.35 -36.35 -24.56
N HIS A 798 63.24 -36.37 -23.56
CA HIS A 798 63.13 -35.54 -22.36
C HIS A 798 63.19 -34.04 -22.65
N PHE A 799 64.17 -33.57 -23.44
CA PHE A 799 64.26 -32.12 -23.69
C PHE A 799 63.15 -31.63 -24.65
N ILE A 800 62.74 -32.42 -25.65
CA ILE A 800 61.68 -32.02 -26.60
C ILE A 800 60.35 -31.93 -25.87
N THR A 801 59.97 -32.97 -25.13
CA THR A 801 58.70 -32.99 -24.39
C THR A 801 58.67 -31.91 -23.31
N GLY A 802 59.78 -31.64 -22.62
CA GLY A 802 59.89 -30.55 -21.65
C GLY A 802 59.72 -29.16 -22.27
N ARG A 803 60.30 -28.90 -23.45
CA ARG A 803 60.12 -27.62 -24.17
C ARG A 803 58.69 -27.45 -24.68
N CYS A 804 58.08 -28.50 -25.21
CA CYS A 804 56.67 -28.48 -25.61
C CYS A 804 55.74 -28.15 -24.42
N ALA A 805 56.04 -28.70 -23.23
CA ALA A 805 55.28 -28.39 -22.01
C ALA A 805 55.31 -26.90 -21.67
N ILE A 806 56.48 -26.26 -21.72
CA ILE A 806 56.63 -24.81 -21.46
C ILE A 806 55.85 -23.98 -22.49
N VAL A 807 55.94 -24.30 -23.77
CA VAL A 807 55.18 -23.57 -24.82
C VAL A 807 53.67 -23.68 -24.58
N ALA A 808 53.18 -24.88 -24.26
CA ALA A 808 51.77 -25.10 -23.93
C ALA A 808 51.36 -24.35 -22.65
N GLY A 809 52.21 -24.33 -21.62
CA GLY A 809 51.98 -23.60 -20.37
C GLY A 809 51.90 -22.09 -20.56
N ILE A 810 52.77 -21.50 -21.38
CA ILE A 810 52.71 -20.06 -21.73
C ILE A 810 51.42 -19.75 -22.48
N ALA A 811 51.04 -20.58 -23.46
CA ALA A 811 49.77 -20.43 -24.18
C ALA A 811 48.56 -20.53 -23.22
N ALA A 812 48.61 -21.42 -22.23
CA ALA A 812 47.58 -21.57 -21.20
C ALA A 812 47.46 -20.31 -20.31
N LEU A 813 48.57 -19.68 -19.93
CA LEU A 813 48.55 -18.44 -19.14
C LEU A 813 47.86 -17.29 -19.91
N PHE A 814 48.27 -17.04 -21.16
CA PHE A 814 47.67 -15.96 -21.96
C PHE A 814 46.19 -16.21 -22.28
N SER A 815 45.83 -17.43 -22.66
CA SER A 815 44.43 -17.78 -22.90
C SER A 815 43.57 -17.75 -21.64
N GLY A 816 44.15 -18.05 -20.46
CA GLY A 816 43.48 -17.94 -19.16
C GLY A 816 43.15 -16.50 -18.79
N MET A 817 44.11 -15.58 -18.98
CA MET A 817 43.89 -14.15 -18.76
C MET A 817 42.80 -13.59 -19.69
N LYS A 818 42.78 -14.01 -20.96
CA LYS A 818 41.73 -13.62 -21.90
C LYS A 818 40.35 -14.10 -21.45
N HIS A 819 40.23 -15.36 -21.02
CA HIS A 819 38.98 -15.93 -20.50
C HIS A 819 38.49 -15.15 -19.26
N LEU A 820 39.39 -14.84 -18.33
CA LEU A 820 39.03 -14.07 -17.13
C LEU A 820 38.50 -12.67 -17.46
N GLY A 821 39.09 -12.00 -18.46
CA GLY A 821 38.63 -10.70 -18.96
C GLY A 821 37.26 -10.76 -19.61
N GLU A 822 37.00 -11.75 -20.47
CA GLU A 822 35.69 -11.93 -21.13
C GLU A 822 34.57 -12.23 -20.11
N ARG A 823 34.87 -12.94 -19.02
CA ARG A 823 33.87 -13.32 -18.00
C ARG A 823 33.51 -12.19 -17.03
N TYR A 824 34.45 -11.29 -16.71
CA TYR A 824 34.27 -10.31 -15.63
C TYR A 824 34.44 -8.84 -16.04
N GLY A 825 34.78 -8.55 -17.30
CA GLY A 825 34.82 -7.19 -17.85
C GLY A 825 35.85 -6.26 -17.19
N GLY A 826 36.92 -6.82 -16.58
CA GLY A 826 37.85 -6.05 -15.75
C GLY A 826 38.90 -5.26 -16.54
N GLU A 827 38.99 -3.95 -16.28
CA GLU A 827 40.00 -3.02 -16.85
C GLU A 827 41.45 -3.45 -16.54
N ASN A 828 41.68 -4.17 -15.43
CA ASN A 828 43.02 -4.57 -14.98
C ASN A 828 43.62 -5.76 -15.75
N VAL A 829 42.83 -6.49 -16.54
CA VAL A 829 43.30 -7.68 -17.27
C VAL A 829 44.31 -7.32 -18.36
N GLN A 830 44.14 -6.15 -18.98
CA GLN A 830 45.07 -5.65 -20.01
C GLN A 830 46.45 -5.33 -19.40
N GLY A 831 46.49 -4.75 -18.21
CA GLY A 831 47.74 -4.48 -17.49
C GLY A 831 48.50 -5.75 -17.12
N LEU A 832 47.80 -6.78 -16.63
CA LEU A 832 48.40 -8.08 -16.30
C LEU A 832 48.93 -8.81 -17.54
N ASN A 833 48.24 -8.72 -18.68
CA ASN A 833 48.74 -9.27 -19.94
C ASN A 833 50.04 -8.60 -20.40
N TRP A 834 50.14 -7.26 -20.30
CA TRP A 834 51.39 -6.54 -20.57
C TRP A 834 52.51 -6.96 -19.64
N ALA A 835 52.23 -7.14 -18.34
CA ALA A 835 53.22 -7.63 -17.38
C ALA A 835 53.74 -9.03 -17.73
N LEU A 836 52.86 -9.96 -18.16
CA LEU A 836 53.27 -11.30 -18.62
C LEU A 836 54.15 -11.23 -19.88
N ILE A 837 53.81 -10.38 -20.85
CA ILE A 837 54.62 -10.18 -22.06
C ILE A 837 56.02 -9.68 -21.69
N LEU A 838 56.10 -8.67 -20.81
CA LEU A 838 57.37 -8.14 -20.33
C LEU A 838 58.19 -9.20 -19.58
N TRP A 839 57.56 -10.01 -18.74
CA TRP A 839 58.21 -11.09 -17.99
C TRP A 839 58.85 -12.14 -18.91
N PHE A 840 58.09 -12.68 -19.87
CA PHE A 840 58.62 -13.70 -20.79
C PHE A 840 59.65 -13.10 -21.76
N SER A 841 59.49 -11.84 -22.17
CA SER A 841 60.47 -11.13 -23.00
C SER A 841 61.79 -10.95 -22.25
N PHE A 842 61.73 -10.55 -20.98
CA PHE A 842 62.90 -10.46 -20.11
C PHE A 842 63.59 -11.82 -19.94
N GLY A 843 62.83 -12.88 -19.67
CA GLY A 843 63.37 -14.24 -19.58
C GLY A 843 64.06 -14.70 -20.87
N ALA A 844 63.47 -14.40 -22.04
CA ALA A 844 64.08 -14.71 -23.33
C ALA A 844 65.39 -13.93 -23.57
N LEU A 845 65.45 -12.65 -23.19
CA LEU A 845 66.68 -11.84 -23.28
C LEU A 845 67.78 -12.39 -22.36
N VAL A 846 67.44 -12.82 -21.14
CA VAL A 846 68.39 -13.47 -20.22
C VAL A 846 68.95 -14.75 -20.84
N VAL A 847 68.09 -15.61 -21.43
CA VAL A 847 68.53 -16.82 -22.13
C VAL A 847 69.44 -16.48 -23.31
N MET A 848 69.06 -15.52 -24.15
CA MET A 848 69.88 -15.07 -25.28
C MET A 848 71.25 -14.55 -24.83
N TYR A 849 71.30 -13.79 -23.74
CA TYR A 849 72.54 -13.30 -23.14
C TYR A 849 73.41 -14.45 -22.61
N LEU A 850 72.82 -15.42 -21.91
CA LEU A 850 73.54 -16.60 -21.40
C LEU A 850 74.09 -17.47 -22.54
N GLU A 851 73.31 -17.70 -23.60
CA GLU A 851 73.76 -18.41 -24.81
C GLU A 851 74.88 -17.65 -25.54
N PHE A 852 74.76 -16.33 -25.68
CA PHE A 852 75.80 -15.49 -26.27
C PHE A 852 77.11 -15.61 -25.48
N ARG A 853 77.04 -15.52 -24.15
CA ARG A 853 78.19 -15.65 -23.26
C ARG A 853 78.80 -17.05 -23.29
N GLU A 854 77.99 -18.09 -23.42
CA GLU A 854 78.48 -19.47 -23.57
C GLU A 854 79.17 -19.67 -24.92
N LYS A 855 78.60 -19.14 -26.01
CA LYS A 855 79.20 -19.17 -27.35
C LYS A 855 80.51 -18.38 -27.39
N GLN A 856 80.58 -17.24 -26.72
CA GLN A 856 81.81 -16.45 -26.58
C GLN A 856 82.88 -17.21 -25.80
N ARG A 857 82.53 -17.86 -24.68
CA ARG A 857 83.46 -18.75 -23.95
C ARG A 857 83.95 -19.93 -24.79
N ARG A 858 83.08 -20.55 -25.61
CA ARG A 858 83.51 -21.59 -26.57
C ARG A 858 84.47 -21.01 -27.63
N ARG A 859 84.23 -19.80 -28.13
CA ARG A 859 85.12 -19.10 -29.06
C ARG A 859 86.48 -18.79 -28.45
N GLU A 860 86.51 -18.33 -27.20
CA GLU A 860 87.75 -18.05 -26.46
C GLU A 860 88.55 -19.34 -26.16
N ARG A 861 87.89 -20.47 -25.86
CA ARG A 861 88.57 -21.78 -25.74
C ARG A 861 89.18 -22.27 -27.07
N ILE A 862 88.54 -21.98 -28.20
CA ILE A 862 89.06 -22.34 -29.53
C ILE A 862 90.24 -21.43 -29.93
N PHE A 863 90.19 -20.13 -29.60
CA PHE A 863 91.28 -19.18 -29.87
C PHE A 863 92.45 -19.32 -28.88
N GLY A 864 92.21 -19.73 -27.63
CA GLY A 864 93.24 -19.95 -26.61
C GLY A 864 94.09 -21.22 -26.81
N ARG A 865 93.70 -22.12 -27.73
CA ARG A 865 94.45 -23.35 -28.03
C ARG A 865 95.57 -23.16 -29.06
N SER A 866 95.76 -21.96 -29.63
CA SER A 866 96.83 -21.65 -30.61
C SER A 866 98.06 -20.96 -30.03
N ASN A 867 98.15 -20.72 -28.71
CA ASN A 867 99.38 -20.28 -28.08
C ASN A 867 99.53 -20.90 -26.68
N TRP A 868 100.67 -21.59 -26.47
CA TRP A 868 101.21 -22.20 -25.25
C TRP A 868 100.94 -23.69 -25.00
N VAL A 869 102.01 -24.46 -25.22
CA VAL A 869 102.31 -25.79 -24.68
C VAL A 869 103.15 -25.61 -23.41
N LEU A 870 102.65 -26.08 -22.26
CA LEU A 870 103.45 -26.80 -21.26
C LEU A 870 102.50 -27.61 -20.36
N GLY A 871 102.87 -28.86 -20.11
CA GLY A 871 101.99 -29.90 -19.59
C GLY A 871 101.43 -29.68 -18.18
N ASN A 872 100.19 -30.12 -18.02
CA ASN A 872 99.80 -31.03 -16.94
C ASN A 872 98.62 -31.87 -17.44
N LEU A 873 98.71 -33.18 -17.18
CA LEU A 873 97.71 -34.19 -17.48
C LEU A 873 96.41 -33.91 -16.68
N GLU A 874 95.31 -33.79 -17.44
CA GLU A 874 93.94 -34.34 -17.28
C GLU A 874 93.38 -34.48 -15.84
N GLU A 875 92.19 -33.97 -15.51
CA GLU A 875 90.88 -34.26 -16.14
C GLU A 875 89.97 -33.01 -16.23
N ASP A 876 89.50 -32.67 -17.43
CA ASP A 876 88.39 -31.71 -17.65
C ASP A 876 87.44 -32.29 -18.72
N ASP A 877 86.44 -33.05 -18.27
CA ASP A 877 85.39 -33.62 -19.11
C ASP A 877 84.39 -32.52 -19.55
N SER A 878 84.65 -31.90 -20.72
CA SER A 878 83.59 -31.17 -21.44
C SER A 878 83.75 -31.25 -22.97
N MET A 879 83.53 -32.44 -23.54
CA MET A 879 83.23 -32.59 -24.97
C MET A 879 81.71 -32.66 -25.19
N ASP A 880 81.14 -31.55 -25.65
CA ASP A 880 79.76 -31.43 -26.12
C ASP A 880 79.75 -31.67 -27.64
N LEU A 881 79.64 -32.94 -28.04
CA LEU A 881 79.61 -33.39 -29.45
C LEU A 881 78.20 -33.25 -30.02
N LEU A 882 77.84 -32.09 -30.59
CA LEU A 882 76.79 -31.98 -31.62
C LEU A 882 76.90 -30.63 -32.36
N SER A 883 77.56 -30.62 -33.52
CA SER A 883 77.26 -29.64 -34.59
C SER A 883 77.35 -30.32 -35.96
N PRO A 884 76.31 -30.23 -36.81
CA PRO A 884 76.30 -30.84 -38.13
C PRO A 884 76.84 -29.86 -39.17
N SER A 885 77.91 -30.22 -39.88
CA SER A 885 78.14 -29.72 -41.24
C SER A 885 79.05 -30.67 -42.01
N ARG A 886 78.48 -31.21 -43.07
CA ARG A 886 79.03 -32.14 -44.05
C ARG A 886 79.91 -31.44 -45.10
N ASP A 887 80.86 -32.24 -45.58
CA ASP A 887 81.35 -32.41 -46.97
C ASP A 887 82.36 -31.44 -47.64
N ALA A 888 83.41 -32.12 -48.16
CA ALA A 888 84.14 -31.96 -49.43
C ALA A 888 85.33 -30.98 -49.55
N LEU A 889 86.55 -31.53 -49.72
CA LEU A 889 87.23 -31.57 -51.03
C LEU A 889 88.43 -32.55 -51.08
N GLU A 890 88.72 -33.01 -52.29
CA GLU A 890 89.54 -34.12 -52.81
C GLU A 890 91.06 -34.17 -52.53
N GLU A 891 91.53 -35.40 -52.23
CA GLU A 891 92.41 -36.25 -53.05
C GLU A 891 93.64 -35.66 -53.81
N LYS A 892 94.85 -36.11 -53.43
CA LYS A 892 95.78 -36.89 -54.31
C LYS A 892 97.12 -37.20 -53.62
N GLY A 893 97.61 -38.43 -53.79
CA GLY A 893 99.04 -38.73 -53.61
C GLY A 893 99.45 -40.19 -53.34
N LEU A 894 99.26 -41.07 -54.32
CA LEU A 894 100.14 -42.19 -54.73
C LEU A 894 100.78 -43.15 -53.69
N GLN A 895 100.35 -44.41 -53.81
CA GLN A 895 101.11 -45.67 -53.78
C GLN A 895 102.63 -45.59 -53.52
N GLN A 896 103.13 -46.38 -52.56
CA GLN A 896 103.75 -47.68 -52.90
C GLN A 896 104.06 -48.56 -51.67
N ASN A 897 103.84 -49.84 -51.91
CA ASN A 897 104.07 -51.01 -51.07
C ASN A 897 105.57 -51.25 -50.80
N GLY A 898 105.89 -51.90 -49.67
CA GLY A 898 107.25 -52.44 -49.48
C GLY A 898 107.51 -52.98 -48.07
N ARG A 899 106.95 -54.14 -47.75
CA ARG A 899 107.29 -54.91 -46.55
C ARG A 899 108.49 -55.80 -46.88
N MET A 900 109.62 -55.64 -46.18
CA MET A 900 110.37 -56.77 -45.60
C MET A 900 111.52 -56.29 -44.72
N GLU A 901 111.55 -56.88 -43.53
CA GLU A 901 112.63 -56.91 -42.55
C GLU A 901 113.90 -57.54 -43.14
N VAL A 902 115.07 -57.07 -42.68
CA VAL A 902 116.25 -57.92 -42.43
C VAL A 902 117.05 -57.34 -41.25
N GLN A 903 116.98 -58.03 -40.12
CA GLN A 903 118.08 -58.57 -39.30
C GLN A 903 119.20 -57.67 -38.73
N LEU A 904 119.29 -57.75 -37.40
CA LEU A 904 120.41 -57.52 -36.46
C LEU A 904 121.77 -58.04 -37.01
N GLU A 905 122.96 -57.55 -36.68
CA GLU A 905 123.62 -57.29 -35.35
C GLU A 905 125.08 -56.77 -35.64
N PRO A 906 126.07 -56.71 -34.71
CA PRO A 906 126.39 -55.68 -33.68
C PRO A 906 127.79 -55.00 -33.83
N LEU A 907 128.07 -53.97 -32.99
CA LEU A 907 129.22 -53.82 -32.04
C LEU A 907 129.75 -52.38 -31.81
N ASN A 908 130.01 -52.14 -30.51
CA ASN A 908 130.84 -51.13 -29.82
C ASN A 908 130.29 -49.72 -29.57
N ARG A 909 130.15 -49.25 -28.32
CA ARG A 909 130.47 -49.85 -27.00
C ARG A 909 129.46 -49.44 -25.95
#